data_AF-G5ACW1-F1
#
_entry.id   AF-G5ACW1-F1
#
_cell.length_a   1.000
_cell.length_b   1.000
_cell.length_c   1.000
_cell.angle_alpha   90.00
_cell.angle_beta   90.00
_cell.angle_gamma   90.00
#
_symmetry.space_group_name_H-M   'P 1'
#
loop_
_entity.id
_entity.type
_entity.pdbx_description
1 polymer ?
#
loop_
_entity_poly.entity_id
_entity_poly.type
_entity_poly.pdbx_seq_one_letter_code
_entity_poly.pdbx_strand_id
1 'polypeptide(L)'
;MCNFIKANGEQCKLARNKDRCGKHQIIAVEQNNLEVTRRGEVSKVPELDQSIVEPVIAEGVVYKEDQSSDLELINSIDADVKPTTEQLRKWAFLIVDANYHENRDRVEAEKLVLDSQQIDFLRKYVEANTKKNAKGKDIESILNRDSNVIDRFERKMKERKMKEREMNERNDEDEFFFENYIEEGRAFQYDVKENLLDATAIIGAFDEYINGKGLDIADSEKTDRRAYLDGYRYCFYIQQGNMTLIHYYCKTEQMMKNIPIMIGEINVAQYCVANKLYDQRLYKLCCMMKRSWFSDNNNTWNLAGVLYRKQHVDLGLMRKTYLCILYSMTDRFDQAAALKVFNDWETSKYHPNLTESQIKSIGGGTDPDGYKEWKAEYEPQEVKEKKEGKEKKTPLDILKEKLIDIVKDKYKREFQSGAIYENMLPYYYVRKYDDPATFLNVVFATEPLFHMCKSQDHQQLLYFIKNIINPNFEFIKLDYNYIGFKNGIYDLSNATFIMTADIVENIQVRTYIDSEFEIDNDYAPVLDQYLKFQFDDETIEFIYFMIGRLMTKLNDKFDFMVFLFGEGGSGKSLLMNLVKYSFAHDQVGILSNSHQEQFGLSEYAKKQILCCDDMNNLAKTLPKADFLSMGTRGSVQCPVKGKGSIPVHDWDIPTIINSNKLPNYKDESGEVVRRFMVANFEKIIPEESRNTNLENEIKTQEFGVFLHRCRSTYLKFCSKYKNKGVETFCPVSFIDNRNLLRMATNNTYQFISEK
;
A
#
# COMPACT_ATOMS: atom_id res chain seq x y z
N MET A 1 18.31 43.89 4.84
CA MET A 1 19.71 44.24 5.16
C MET A 1 19.71 44.92 6.54
N CYS A 2 20.61 44.52 7.43
CA CYS A 2 21.00 45.10 8.73
C CYS A 2 20.16 44.84 10.01
N ASN A 3 20.81 44.04 10.87
CA ASN A 3 20.71 43.76 12.31
C ASN A 3 20.34 44.93 13.25
N PHE A 4 19.68 44.62 14.37
CA PHE A 4 20.12 45.02 15.72
C PHE A 4 19.56 44.09 16.82
N ILE A 5 20.38 43.82 17.83
CA ILE A 5 20.21 42.90 18.96
C ILE A 5 19.77 43.67 20.23
N LYS A 6 18.81 43.06 20.96
CA LYS A 6 18.48 43.04 22.42
C LYS A 6 18.64 44.29 23.30
N ALA A 7 17.58 44.57 24.09
CA ALA A 7 17.67 44.71 25.56
C ALA A 7 16.30 44.45 26.23
N ASN A 8 16.37 44.05 27.50
CA ASN A 8 15.37 43.36 28.30
C ASN A 8 14.15 44.20 28.75
N GLY A 9 12.98 43.56 28.76
CA GLY A 9 12.12 43.45 29.95
C GLY A 9 11.41 44.71 30.47
N GLU A 10 10.20 44.96 29.97
CA GLU A 10 9.11 45.58 30.74
C GLU A 10 7.77 44.86 30.49
N GLN A 11 7.05 44.60 31.58
CA GLN A 11 5.75 43.91 31.64
C GLN A 11 4.65 44.71 30.93
N CYS A 12 3.90 44.05 30.04
CA CYS A 12 2.61 44.57 29.59
C CYS A 12 1.52 44.23 30.63
N LYS A 13 1.20 45.20 31.48
CA LYS A 13 -0.05 45.26 32.24
C LYS A 13 -1.17 45.60 31.26
N LEU A 14 -2.04 44.62 30.97
CA LEU A 14 -3.44 44.72 30.53
C LEU A 14 -3.80 43.47 29.69
N ALA A 15 -3.86 42.32 30.37
CA ALA A 15 -4.52 41.13 29.86
C ALA A 15 -5.63 40.74 30.85
N ARG A 16 -6.90 40.87 30.44
CA ARG A 16 -7.95 39.94 30.85
C ARG A 16 -8.11 38.95 29.71
N ASN A 17 -7.70 37.72 30.00
CA ASN A 17 -7.86 36.48 29.24
C ASN A 17 -7.23 36.42 27.84
N LYS A 18 -5.95 36.03 27.81
CA LYS A 18 -5.29 35.36 26.67
C LYS A 18 -4.34 34.29 27.21
N ASP A 19 -4.69 33.03 27.00
CA ASP A 19 -3.72 31.93 26.99
C ASP A 19 -2.71 32.19 25.86
N ARG A 20 -1.43 32.23 26.22
CA ARG A 20 -0.32 32.24 25.27
C ARG A 20 0.80 31.32 25.75
N CYS A 21 1.25 30.52 24.79
CA CYS A 21 2.64 30.24 24.44
C CYS A 21 3.46 29.40 25.43
N GLY A 22 3.73 28.15 25.01
CA GLY A 22 4.74 27.32 25.65
C GLY A 22 6.17 27.67 25.24
N LYS A 23 7.13 27.20 26.06
CA LYS A 23 8.23 26.28 25.71
C LYS A 23 9.08 26.01 26.97
N HIS A 24 9.31 24.71 27.23
CA HIS A 24 10.46 23.98 27.83
C HIS A 24 11.54 24.80 28.59
N GLN A 25 12.20 24.35 29.66
CA GLN A 25 12.62 23.00 30.11
C GLN A 25 13.28 23.12 31.52
N ILE A 26 13.65 21.98 32.12
CA ILE A 26 14.75 21.76 33.12
C ILE A 26 14.36 21.43 34.59
N ILE A 27 14.49 20.13 34.88
CA ILE A 27 15.18 19.42 36.00
C ILE A 27 14.73 19.63 37.47
N ALA A 28 14.28 18.49 38.02
CA ALA A 28 14.44 17.89 39.36
C ALA A 28 14.81 18.76 40.58
N VAL A 29 14.17 18.45 41.73
CA VAL A 29 14.78 17.79 42.91
C VAL A 29 13.68 17.45 43.93
N GLU A 30 13.94 16.36 44.65
CA GLU A 30 13.21 15.62 45.70
C GLU A 30 12.70 16.46 46.89
N GLN A 31 11.61 16.00 47.55
CA GLN A 31 11.62 15.39 48.92
C GLN A 31 10.21 15.34 49.57
N ASN A 32 9.82 14.11 49.93
CA ASN A 32 9.26 13.63 51.21
C ASN A 32 8.03 14.27 51.90
N ASN A 33 6.96 13.46 52.08
CA ASN A 33 6.41 12.95 53.37
C ASN A 33 4.92 12.54 53.21
N LEU A 34 4.56 11.24 53.37
CA LEU A 34 3.98 10.57 54.57
C LEU A 34 2.48 10.94 54.79
N GLU A 35 1.47 10.07 55.00
CA GLU A 35 1.24 8.74 55.61
C GLU A 35 0.02 8.05 54.92
N VAL A 36 -0.02 6.74 54.62
CA VAL A 36 -0.29 5.53 55.45
C VAL A 36 -1.69 5.45 56.09
N THR A 37 -2.52 4.48 55.65
CA THR A 37 -3.14 3.48 56.57
C THR A 37 -3.56 2.19 55.85
N ARG A 38 -3.24 1.04 56.46
CA ARG A 38 -3.57 -0.35 56.08
C ARG A 38 -4.76 -0.89 56.90
N ARG A 39 -5.53 -1.87 56.38
CA ARG A 39 -5.62 -3.29 56.84
C ARG A 39 -6.97 -3.98 56.51
N GLY A 40 -6.90 -5.30 56.26
CA GLY A 40 -7.94 -6.32 56.53
C GLY A 40 -8.44 -7.06 55.27
N GLU A 41 -7.90 -8.24 54.90
CA GLU A 41 -8.29 -9.63 55.29
C GLU A 41 -9.53 -10.19 54.54
N VAL A 42 -9.40 -11.15 53.60
CA VAL A 42 -9.33 -12.65 53.67
C VAL A 42 -10.69 -13.36 53.46
N SER A 43 -10.64 -14.50 52.72
CA SER A 43 -11.67 -15.56 52.49
C SER A 43 -12.71 -15.29 51.39
N LYS A 44 -13.14 -16.24 50.53
CA LYS A 44 -13.12 -17.71 50.53
C LYS A 44 -13.51 -18.22 49.14
N VAL A 45 -12.99 -19.38 48.77
CA VAL A 45 -13.38 -20.24 47.64
C VAL A 45 -14.75 -20.88 47.92
N PRO A 46 -15.50 -21.30 46.89
CA PRO A 46 -15.73 -22.74 46.72
C PRO A 46 -15.57 -23.24 45.27
N GLU A 47 -15.02 -24.45 45.17
CA GLU A 47 -15.04 -25.37 44.03
C GLU A 47 -16.42 -26.05 43.87
N LEU A 48 -16.73 -26.53 42.66
CA LEU A 48 -17.54 -27.72 42.33
C LEU A 48 -17.48 -27.88 40.79
N ASP A 49 -16.64 -28.75 40.23
CA ASP A 49 -16.72 -30.21 40.07
C ASP A 49 -17.44 -30.64 38.78
N GLN A 50 -16.85 -31.68 38.18
CA GLN A 50 -16.98 -32.19 36.84
C GLN A 50 -18.15 -33.18 36.70
N SER A 51 -18.51 -33.41 35.43
CA SER A 51 -18.66 -34.75 34.83
C SER A 51 -20.07 -35.27 34.49
N ILE A 52 -20.17 -35.65 33.20
CA ILE A 52 -20.91 -36.76 32.57
C ILE A 52 -22.41 -36.58 32.29
N VAL A 53 -22.80 -36.91 31.05
CA VAL A 53 -23.89 -37.84 30.61
C VAL A 53 -24.30 -37.48 29.15
N GLU A 54 -23.89 -38.30 28.18
CA GLU A 54 -24.75 -38.70 27.03
C GLU A 54 -25.67 -39.86 27.52
N PRO A 55 -26.75 -40.37 26.85
CA PRO A 55 -27.02 -40.40 25.38
C PRO A 55 -28.54 -40.47 24.94
N VAL A 56 -28.78 -40.73 23.63
CA VAL A 56 -29.97 -41.38 22.95
C VAL A 56 -31.28 -40.54 22.84
N ILE A 57 -31.92 -40.35 21.67
CA ILE A 57 -32.92 -41.22 20.95
C ILE A 57 -33.25 -40.56 19.58
N ALA A 58 -33.05 -41.27 18.44
CA ALA A 58 -34.02 -41.84 17.46
C ALA A 58 -34.98 -40.84 16.74
N GLU A 59 -35.46 -40.96 15.49
CA GLU A 59 -35.48 -42.00 14.45
C GLU A 59 -36.11 -41.38 13.16
N GLY A 60 -35.77 -41.90 11.96
CA GLY A 60 -36.56 -41.80 10.69
C GLY A 60 -36.38 -40.52 9.84
N VAL A 61 -36.21 -40.52 8.51
CA VAL A 61 -36.65 -41.44 7.45
C VAL A 61 -35.72 -41.35 6.21
N VAL A 62 -35.57 -42.51 5.58
CA VAL A 62 -34.89 -42.90 4.34
C VAL A 62 -35.18 -42.03 3.11
N TYR A 63 -34.14 -41.67 2.35
CA TYR A 63 -34.10 -41.82 0.89
C TYR A 63 -32.77 -42.47 0.50
N LYS A 64 -32.87 -43.66 -0.13
CA LYS A 64 -31.76 -44.40 -0.71
C LYS A 64 -31.38 -43.76 -2.04
N GLU A 65 -30.13 -43.37 -2.19
CA GLU A 65 -29.45 -43.37 -3.48
C GLU A 65 -28.21 -44.25 -3.35
N ASP A 66 -28.20 -45.32 -4.13
CA ASP A 66 -27.14 -46.32 -4.20
C ASP A 66 -25.86 -45.69 -4.79
N GLN A 67 -24.82 -45.55 -3.98
CA GLN A 67 -23.43 -45.35 -4.44
C GLN A 67 -22.48 -46.30 -3.70
N SER A 68 -22.80 -47.59 -3.64
CA SER A 68 -21.89 -48.62 -3.11
C SER A 68 -21.49 -49.71 -4.11
N SER A 69 -21.69 -49.51 -5.42
CA SER A 69 -21.37 -50.55 -6.42
C SER A 69 -20.19 -50.23 -7.35
N ASP A 70 -19.62 -49.02 -7.33
CA ASP A 70 -18.52 -48.65 -8.25
C ASP A 70 -17.10 -48.80 -7.65
N LEU A 71 -16.97 -48.91 -6.32
CA LEU A 71 -15.68 -49.07 -5.63
C LEU A 71 -15.25 -50.54 -5.46
N GLU A 72 -16.17 -51.49 -5.52
CA GLU A 72 -15.85 -52.93 -5.41
C GLU A 72 -15.43 -53.56 -6.75
N LEU A 73 -15.66 -52.89 -7.89
CA LEU A 73 -15.24 -53.42 -9.20
C LEU A 73 -13.78 -53.07 -9.58
N ILE A 74 -13.10 -52.25 -8.77
CA ILE A 74 -11.73 -51.79 -9.05
C ILE A 74 -10.67 -52.83 -8.60
N ASN A 75 -11.01 -53.72 -7.65
CA ASN A 75 -10.06 -54.66 -7.07
C ASN A 75 -10.24 -56.13 -7.49
N SER A 76 -11.05 -56.42 -8.51
CA SER A 76 -11.17 -57.79 -9.04
C SER A 76 -10.80 -57.84 -10.52
N ILE A 77 -9.51 -57.88 -10.81
CA ILE A 77 -9.02 -58.41 -12.09
C ILE A 77 -8.13 -59.60 -11.75
N ASP A 78 -8.70 -60.80 -11.93
CA ASP A 78 -7.90 -62.01 -12.09
C ASP A 78 -7.01 -61.84 -13.32
N ALA A 79 -5.75 -62.25 -13.20
CA ALA A 79 -4.65 -61.97 -14.11
C ALA A 79 -4.80 -62.52 -15.56
N ASP A 80 -5.96 -63.08 -15.94
CA ASP A 80 -6.17 -63.77 -17.22
C ASP A 80 -7.43 -63.33 -18.03
N VAL A 81 -8.10 -62.23 -17.65
CA VAL A 81 -9.31 -61.75 -18.38
C VAL A 81 -9.02 -60.48 -19.20
N LYS A 82 -9.31 -60.49 -20.51
CA LYS A 82 -9.19 -59.30 -21.38
C LYS A 82 -10.21 -58.22 -20.98
N PRO A 83 -9.80 -56.96 -20.73
CA PRO A 83 -10.70 -55.87 -20.37
C PRO A 83 -11.62 -55.48 -21.53
N THR A 84 -12.82 -54.99 -21.20
CA THR A 84 -13.83 -54.56 -22.17
C THR A 84 -13.50 -53.19 -22.78
N THR A 85 -14.08 -52.88 -23.95
CA THR A 85 -13.87 -51.60 -24.66
C THR A 85 -14.30 -50.38 -23.83
N GLU A 86 -15.24 -50.58 -22.89
CA GLU A 86 -15.72 -49.53 -21.98
C GLU A 86 -14.74 -49.26 -20.84
N GLN A 87 -14.07 -50.30 -20.32
CA GLN A 87 -13.00 -50.16 -19.32
C GLN A 87 -11.80 -49.40 -19.90
N LEU A 88 -11.42 -49.70 -21.14
CA LEU A 88 -10.33 -49.01 -21.83
C LEU A 88 -10.63 -47.53 -22.10
N ARG A 89 -11.90 -47.16 -22.35
CA ARG A 89 -12.32 -45.75 -22.47
C ARG A 89 -12.27 -45.01 -21.14
N LYS A 90 -12.69 -45.64 -20.03
CA LYS A 90 -12.58 -45.06 -18.69
C LYS A 90 -11.12 -44.82 -18.29
N TRP A 91 -10.22 -45.74 -18.60
CA TRP A 91 -8.79 -45.57 -18.32
C TRP A 91 -8.13 -44.46 -19.15
N ALA A 92 -8.50 -44.31 -20.42
CA ALA A 92 -8.02 -43.20 -21.25
C ALA A 92 -8.51 -41.83 -20.75
N PHE A 93 -9.74 -41.75 -20.22
CA PHE A 93 -10.30 -40.52 -19.65
C PHE A 93 -9.55 -40.10 -18.39
N LEU A 94 -9.24 -41.04 -17.48
CA LEU A 94 -8.49 -40.78 -16.24
C LEU A 94 -7.06 -40.26 -16.49
N ILE A 95 -6.40 -40.71 -17.56
CA ILE A 95 -5.06 -40.21 -17.95
C ILE A 95 -5.11 -38.75 -18.42
N VAL A 96 -6.19 -38.35 -19.10
CA VAL A 96 -6.39 -36.96 -19.53
C VAL A 96 -6.80 -36.07 -18.35
N ASP A 97 -7.62 -36.59 -17.44
CA ASP A 97 -8.10 -35.86 -16.26
C ASP A 97 -6.98 -35.58 -15.24
N ALA A 98 -6.05 -36.53 -15.06
CA ALA A 98 -4.84 -36.36 -14.25
C ALA A 98 -3.90 -35.23 -14.75
N ASN A 99 -4.07 -34.76 -16.00
CA ASN A 99 -3.34 -33.62 -16.54
C ASN A 99 -4.08 -32.28 -16.39
N TYR A 100 -5.37 -32.26 -16.04
CA TYR A 100 -6.19 -31.04 -16.06
C TYR A 100 -6.51 -30.48 -14.66
N HIS A 101 -6.33 -31.25 -13.60
CA HIS A 101 -6.64 -30.81 -12.23
C HIS A 101 -5.42 -30.85 -11.30
N GLU A 102 -4.64 -29.78 -11.28
CA GLU A 102 -3.50 -29.59 -10.35
C GLU A 102 -3.90 -29.20 -8.92
N ASN A 103 -5.19 -29.12 -8.58
CA ASN A 103 -5.64 -28.77 -7.23
C ASN A 103 -6.94 -29.47 -6.85
N ARG A 104 -6.84 -30.70 -6.36
CA ARG A 104 -7.69 -31.29 -5.31
C ARG A 104 -6.98 -32.50 -4.70
N ASP A 105 -7.38 -32.83 -3.49
CA ASP A 105 -6.73 -33.68 -2.49
C ASP A 105 -5.87 -34.84 -3.01
N ARG A 106 -4.59 -34.87 -2.57
CA ARG A 106 -3.60 -35.92 -2.90
C ARG A 106 -4.05 -37.35 -2.62
N VAL A 107 -5.06 -37.55 -1.78
CA VAL A 107 -5.49 -38.86 -1.28
C VAL A 107 -6.44 -39.59 -2.25
N GLU A 108 -7.19 -38.88 -3.10
CA GLU A 108 -8.08 -39.55 -4.08
C GLU A 108 -7.36 -39.89 -5.39
N ALA A 109 -6.37 -39.09 -5.81
CA ALA A 109 -5.55 -39.40 -6.98
C ALA A 109 -4.65 -40.63 -6.78
N GLU A 110 -4.23 -40.93 -5.54
CA GLU A 110 -3.45 -42.14 -5.20
C GLU A 110 -4.25 -43.44 -5.37
N LYS A 111 -5.58 -43.41 -5.29
CA LYS A 111 -6.45 -44.59 -5.49
C LYS A 111 -6.76 -44.88 -6.97
N LEU A 112 -6.42 -43.97 -7.89
CA LEU A 112 -6.71 -44.07 -9.32
C LEU A 112 -5.48 -44.46 -10.17
N VAL A 113 -4.38 -44.83 -9.53
CA VAL A 113 -3.11 -45.14 -10.20
C VAL A 113 -3.20 -46.53 -10.83
N LEU A 114 -3.22 -46.57 -12.16
CA LEU A 114 -3.09 -47.82 -12.93
C LEU A 114 -1.75 -48.48 -12.60
N ASP A 115 -1.76 -49.78 -12.33
CA ASP A 115 -0.55 -50.53 -12.04
C ASP A 115 0.32 -50.76 -13.30
N SER A 116 1.53 -51.29 -13.10
CA SER A 116 2.49 -51.51 -14.19
C SER A 116 2.01 -52.52 -15.23
N GLN A 117 1.17 -53.49 -14.85
CA GLN A 117 0.60 -54.48 -15.77
C GLN A 117 -0.54 -53.87 -16.60
N GLN A 118 -1.38 -53.03 -15.99
CA GLN A 118 -2.44 -52.28 -16.64
C GLN A 118 -1.88 -51.28 -17.68
N ILE A 119 -0.76 -50.63 -17.35
CA ILE A 119 -0.03 -49.74 -18.28
C ILE A 119 0.58 -50.52 -19.44
N ASP A 120 1.21 -51.67 -19.17
CA ASP A 120 1.80 -52.52 -20.22
C ASP A 120 0.73 -53.11 -21.14
N PHE A 121 -0.45 -53.43 -20.59
CA PHE A 121 -1.61 -53.88 -21.35
C PHE A 121 -2.18 -52.75 -22.23
N LEU A 122 -2.31 -51.53 -21.70
CA LEU A 122 -2.71 -50.35 -22.49
C LEU A 122 -1.72 -50.06 -23.63
N ARG A 123 -0.41 -50.16 -23.38
CA ARG A 123 0.63 -50.04 -24.43
C ARG A 123 0.43 -51.11 -25.51
N LYS A 124 0.32 -52.38 -25.13
CA LYS A 124 0.08 -53.49 -26.07
C LYS A 124 -1.25 -53.36 -26.81
N TYR A 125 -2.30 -52.85 -26.17
CA TYR A 125 -3.60 -52.62 -26.78
C TYR A 125 -3.56 -51.49 -27.81
N VAL A 126 -2.86 -50.39 -27.51
CA VAL A 126 -2.63 -49.27 -28.43
C VAL A 126 -1.75 -49.72 -29.61
N GLU A 127 -0.69 -50.49 -29.35
CA GLU A 127 0.19 -51.09 -30.37
C GLU A 127 -0.53 -52.12 -31.25
N ALA A 128 -1.45 -52.91 -30.69
CA ALA A 128 -2.23 -53.90 -31.42
C ALA A 128 -3.33 -53.28 -32.29
N ASN A 129 -3.91 -52.14 -31.87
CA ASN A 129 -4.97 -51.45 -32.61
C ASN A 129 -4.46 -50.31 -33.51
N THR A 130 -3.16 -50.02 -33.54
CA THR A 130 -2.54 -49.07 -34.48
C THR A 130 -2.28 -49.67 -35.87
N LYS A 131 -2.43 -50.99 -36.06
CA LYS A 131 -2.28 -51.62 -37.37
C LYS A 131 -3.60 -52.24 -37.86
N LYS A 132 -4.27 -51.45 -38.71
CA LYS A 132 -5.43 -51.77 -39.57
C LYS A 132 -6.78 -51.95 -38.86
N ASN A 133 -7.62 -50.92 -38.97
CA ASN A 133 -8.86 -51.10 -39.73
C ASN A 133 -9.41 -49.80 -40.33
N ALA A 134 -9.88 -49.93 -41.56
CA ALA A 134 -10.35 -48.88 -42.44
C ALA A 134 -11.72 -48.35 -41.98
N LYS A 135 -11.73 -47.20 -41.28
CA LYS A 135 -12.78 -46.18 -41.26
C LYS A 135 -12.33 -45.07 -40.30
N GLY A 136 -11.78 -44.01 -40.88
CA GLY A 136 -11.04 -42.96 -40.18
C GLY A 136 -11.75 -42.41 -38.94
N LYS A 137 -11.05 -42.52 -37.81
CA LYS A 137 -10.96 -41.53 -36.72
C LYS A 137 -9.60 -41.78 -36.07
N ASP A 138 -8.69 -40.85 -36.29
CA ASP A 138 -7.26 -41.07 -36.15
C ASP A 138 -6.78 -40.78 -34.73
N ILE A 139 -6.56 -41.85 -33.95
CA ILE A 139 -5.92 -41.81 -32.62
C ILE A 139 -4.47 -41.31 -32.73
N GLU A 140 -3.86 -41.38 -33.92
CA GLU A 140 -2.52 -40.88 -34.21
C GLU A 140 -2.43 -39.35 -34.04
N SER A 141 -3.54 -38.60 -34.23
CA SER A 141 -3.60 -37.15 -34.00
C SER A 141 -3.62 -36.75 -32.52
N ILE A 142 -4.08 -37.63 -31.63
CA ILE A 142 -4.13 -37.37 -30.18
C ILE A 142 -2.76 -37.66 -29.55
N LEU A 143 -2.03 -38.65 -30.07
CA LEU A 143 -0.72 -39.05 -29.54
C LEU A 143 0.46 -38.28 -30.15
N ASN A 144 0.40 -37.86 -31.42
CA ASN A 144 1.51 -37.10 -32.05
C ASN A 144 1.62 -35.63 -31.61
N ARG A 145 0.62 -35.08 -30.89
CA ARG A 145 0.73 -33.72 -30.34
C ARG A 145 1.59 -33.64 -29.09
N ASP A 146 1.99 -34.76 -28.50
CA ASP A 146 2.57 -34.79 -27.17
C ASP A 146 3.66 -35.87 -27.00
N SER A 147 4.58 -35.96 -27.96
CA SER A 147 5.92 -36.56 -27.71
C SER A 147 6.57 -35.98 -26.44
N ASN A 148 6.27 -34.73 -26.13
CA ASN A 148 6.72 -34.04 -24.92
C ASN A 148 6.07 -34.55 -23.62
N VAL A 149 4.90 -35.22 -23.66
CA VAL A 149 4.22 -35.74 -22.47
C VAL A 149 4.75 -37.11 -22.09
N ILE A 150 5.00 -37.99 -23.07
CA ILE A 150 5.64 -39.30 -22.81
C ILE A 150 7.07 -39.08 -22.32
N ASP A 151 7.83 -38.19 -22.95
CA ASP A 151 9.18 -37.82 -22.49
C ASP A 151 9.18 -37.16 -21.11
N ARG A 152 8.18 -36.31 -20.78
CA ARG A 152 8.03 -35.74 -19.43
C ARG A 152 7.63 -36.78 -18.40
N PHE A 153 6.78 -37.73 -18.77
CA PHE A 153 6.33 -38.80 -17.89
C PHE A 153 7.49 -39.77 -17.59
N GLU A 154 8.29 -40.12 -18.59
CA GLU A 154 9.50 -40.93 -18.41
C GLU A 154 10.57 -40.19 -17.60
N ARG A 155 10.71 -38.86 -17.78
CA ARG A 155 11.58 -38.02 -16.93
C ARG A 155 11.11 -37.99 -15.48
N LYS A 156 9.81 -37.74 -15.25
CA LYS A 156 9.23 -37.75 -13.89
C LYS A 156 9.29 -39.13 -13.23
N MET A 157 9.19 -40.21 -13.99
CA MET A 157 9.37 -41.58 -13.49
C MET A 157 10.83 -41.92 -13.17
N LYS A 158 11.81 -41.41 -13.95
CA LYS A 158 13.24 -41.50 -13.61
C LYS A 158 13.57 -40.68 -12.36
N GLU A 159 13.02 -39.48 -12.23
CA GLU A 159 13.14 -38.64 -11.03
C GLU A 159 12.47 -39.31 -9.81
N ARG A 160 11.32 -39.98 -9.99
CA ARG A 160 10.67 -40.78 -8.95
C ARG A 160 11.49 -42.02 -8.56
N LYS A 161 12.06 -42.76 -9.52
CA LYS A 161 12.93 -43.92 -9.22
C LYS A 161 14.26 -43.52 -8.56
N MET A 162 14.81 -42.34 -8.88
CA MET A 162 15.93 -41.77 -8.13
C MET A 162 15.50 -41.40 -6.71
N LYS A 163 14.36 -40.73 -6.54
CA LYS A 163 13.82 -40.37 -5.22
C LYS A 163 13.41 -41.59 -4.39
N GLU A 164 12.89 -42.65 -5.00
CA GLU A 164 12.57 -43.94 -4.35
C GLU A 164 13.85 -44.70 -3.98
N ARG A 165 14.92 -44.60 -4.77
CA ARG A 165 16.25 -45.13 -4.36
C ARG A 165 16.82 -44.34 -3.19
N GLU A 166 16.78 -43.00 -3.25
CA GLU A 166 17.20 -42.13 -2.15
C GLU A 166 16.30 -42.24 -0.91
N MET A 167 15.06 -42.70 -1.06
CA MET A 167 14.09 -42.92 0.02
C MET A 167 14.18 -44.34 0.58
N ASN A 168 14.48 -45.36 -0.23
CA ASN A 168 14.78 -46.72 0.24
C ASN A 168 16.15 -46.81 0.91
N GLU A 169 17.16 -46.05 0.47
CA GLU A 169 18.42 -45.90 1.21
C GLU A 169 18.24 -45.13 2.54
N ARG A 170 17.19 -44.30 2.66
CA ARG A 170 16.79 -43.65 3.91
C ARG A 170 15.95 -44.55 4.82
N ASN A 171 15.12 -45.43 4.28
CA ASN A 171 14.22 -46.29 5.06
C ASN A 171 14.94 -47.44 5.80
N ASP A 172 16.12 -47.88 5.36
CA ASP A 172 16.92 -48.88 6.09
C ASP A 172 17.69 -48.28 7.31
N GLU A 173 17.83 -46.95 7.39
CA GLU A 173 18.43 -46.27 8.56
C GLU A 173 17.41 -46.04 9.68
N ASP A 174 16.11 -45.96 9.37
CA ASP A 174 15.05 -45.59 10.31
C ASP A 174 14.58 -46.75 11.24
N GLU A 175 15.07 -48.00 11.05
CA GLU A 175 14.80 -49.15 11.95
C GLU A 175 15.97 -49.53 12.88
N PHE A 176 17.10 -48.83 12.84
CA PHE A 176 18.26 -49.13 13.70
C PHE A 176 18.30 -48.26 14.96
N PHE A 177 17.75 -48.76 16.08
CA PHE A 177 17.91 -48.14 17.41
C PHE A 177 19.18 -48.68 18.09
N PHE A 178 20.23 -47.85 18.16
CA PHE A 178 21.51 -48.20 18.80
C PHE A 178 21.34 -48.64 20.27
N GLU A 179 20.34 -48.10 20.96
CA GLU A 179 19.97 -48.43 22.34
C GLU A 179 19.55 -49.90 22.52
N ASN A 180 19.02 -50.56 21.49
CA ASN A 180 18.65 -51.98 21.54
C ASN A 180 19.87 -52.93 21.48
N TYR A 181 21.08 -52.41 21.22
CA TYR A 181 22.32 -53.18 21.05
C TYR A 181 23.40 -52.82 22.08
N ILE A 182 23.15 -51.87 22.97
CA ILE A 182 24.02 -51.51 24.10
C ILE A 182 23.43 -52.12 25.38
N GLU A 183 24.21 -52.91 26.11
CA GLU A 183 23.83 -53.41 27.44
C GLU A 183 23.65 -52.25 28.45
N GLU A 184 22.70 -52.37 29.38
CA GLU A 184 22.53 -51.42 30.50
C GLU A 184 23.88 -51.12 31.18
N GLY A 185 24.23 -49.83 31.29
CA GLY A 185 25.49 -49.35 31.87
C GLY A 185 26.59 -48.96 30.89
N ARG A 186 26.40 -49.14 29.57
CA ARG A 186 27.36 -48.74 28.53
C ARG A 186 26.97 -47.48 27.74
N ALA A 187 25.92 -46.79 28.19
CA ALA A 187 25.45 -45.52 27.66
C ALA A 187 25.45 -44.45 28.77
N PHE A 188 25.85 -43.22 28.45
CA PHE A 188 25.77 -42.08 29.36
C PHE A 188 25.09 -40.90 28.67
N GLN A 189 24.10 -40.31 29.33
CA GLN A 189 23.30 -39.20 28.80
C GLN A 189 23.66 -37.90 29.51
N TYR A 190 23.86 -36.83 28.73
CA TYR A 190 24.08 -35.48 29.23
C TYR A 190 23.04 -34.52 28.67
N ASP A 191 22.19 -33.98 29.55
CA ASP A 191 21.16 -33.01 29.19
C ASP A 191 21.67 -31.57 29.34
N VAL A 192 21.68 -30.85 28.22
CA VAL A 192 22.09 -29.44 28.16
C VAL A 192 20.92 -28.57 28.61
N LYS A 193 20.99 -28.07 29.84
CA LYS A 193 20.00 -27.11 30.37
C LYS A 193 19.95 -25.84 29.50
N GLU A 194 18.76 -25.26 29.30
CA GLU A 194 18.53 -24.04 28.50
C GLU A 194 19.36 -22.82 28.93
N ASN A 195 19.79 -22.78 30.20
CA ASN A 195 20.62 -21.71 30.76
C ASN A 195 22.14 -21.95 30.63
N LEU A 196 22.58 -23.02 29.97
CA LEU A 196 23.99 -23.30 29.71
C LEU A 196 24.47 -22.67 28.39
N LEU A 197 25.72 -22.98 28.02
CA LEU A 197 26.27 -22.68 26.70
C LEU A 197 25.47 -23.41 25.61
N ASP A 198 25.38 -22.80 24.42
CA ASP A 198 24.70 -23.39 23.26
C ASP A 198 25.25 -24.78 22.95
N ALA A 199 24.37 -25.79 22.98
CA ALA A 199 24.74 -27.19 22.79
C ALA A 199 25.49 -27.42 21.48
N THR A 200 25.11 -26.73 20.40
CA THR A 200 25.76 -26.84 19.08
C THR A 200 27.19 -26.31 19.11
N ALA A 201 27.43 -25.21 19.85
CA ALA A 201 28.76 -24.65 19.99
C ALA A 201 29.65 -25.48 20.91
N ILE A 202 29.07 -26.12 21.93
CA ILE A 202 29.77 -27.10 22.78
C ILE A 202 30.22 -28.29 21.95
N ILE A 203 29.31 -28.86 21.14
CA ILE A 203 29.58 -30.01 20.25
C ILE A 203 30.75 -29.68 19.32
N GLY A 204 30.65 -28.60 18.54
CA GLY A 204 31.71 -28.24 17.60
C GLY A 204 33.06 -27.94 18.27
N ALA A 205 33.06 -27.27 19.43
CA ALA A 205 34.28 -27.03 20.20
C ALA A 205 34.90 -28.33 20.72
N PHE A 206 34.06 -29.31 21.07
CA PHE A 206 34.50 -30.62 21.51
C PHE A 206 35.03 -31.46 20.35
N ASP A 207 34.41 -31.39 19.17
CA ASP A 207 34.89 -32.08 17.96
C ASP A 207 36.27 -31.54 17.53
N GLU A 208 36.48 -30.21 17.57
CA GLU A 208 37.82 -29.63 17.35
C GLU A 208 38.84 -30.11 18.39
N TYR A 209 38.43 -30.26 19.66
CA TYR A 209 39.29 -30.76 20.72
C TYR A 209 39.66 -32.24 20.50
N ILE A 210 38.68 -33.09 20.15
CA ILE A 210 38.88 -34.51 19.81
C ILE A 210 39.87 -34.63 18.67
N ASN A 211 39.63 -33.90 17.58
CA ASN A 211 40.47 -33.91 16.38
C ASN A 211 41.89 -33.40 16.67
N GLY A 212 42.01 -32.29 17.41
CA GLY A 212 43.30 -31.70 17.77
C GLY A 212 44.15 -32.56 18.71
N LYS A 213 43.50 -33.42 19.52
CA LYS A 213 44.16 -34.39 20.41
C LYS A 213 44.33 -35.78 19.78
N GLY A 214 43.73 -36.03 18.61
CA GLY A 214 43.76 -37.32 17.92
C GLY A 214 43.08 -38.44 18.72
N LEU A 215 41.96 -38.14 19.39
CA LEU A 215 41.23 -39.12 20.19
C LEU A 215 40.42 -40.06 19.28
N ASP A 216 40.48 -41.36 19.55
CA ASP A 216 39.74 -42.40 18.82
C ASP A 216 38.28 -42.46 19.32
N ILE A 217 37.50 -41.46 18.92
CA ILE A 217 36.07 -41.28 19.21
C ILE A 217 35.38 -41.04 17.88
N ALA A 218 34.30 -41.79 17.60
CA ALA A 218 33.47 -41.56 16.43
C ALA A 218 32.21 -40.80 16.85
N ASP A 219 31.72 -39.88 16.03
CA ASP A 219 30.54 -39.08 16.30
C ASP A 219 29.47 -39.24 15.22
N SER A 220 28.19 -39.09 15.58
CA SER A 220 27.07 -39.11 14.64
C SER A 220 25.83 -38.40 15.18
N GLU A 221 25.13 -37.66 14.31
CA GLU A 221 23.84 -37.02 14.63
C GLU A 221 22.71 -38.04 14.80
N LYS A 222 22.83 -39.21 14.16
CA LYS A 222 21.89 -40.34 14.26
C LYS A 222 22.57 -41.58 14.83
N THR A 223 21.79 -42.59 15.16
CA THR A 223 22.30 -43.91 15.50
C THR A 223 23.10 -44.51 14.34
N ASP A 224 24.41 -44.68 14.52
CA ASP A 224 25.29 -45.19 13.46
C ASP A 224 25.63 -46.68 13.66
N ARG A 225 25.11 -47.50 12.74
CA ARG A 225 25.39 -48.94 12.70
C ARG A 225 26.86 -49.23 12.38
N ARG A 226 27.53 -48.36 11.62
CA ARG A 226 28.94 -48.54 11.23
C ARG A 226 29.86 -48.41 12.43
N ALA A 227 29.61 -47.44 13.31
CA ALA A 227 30.33 -47.34 14.59
C ALA A 227 30.27 -48.65 15.42
N TYR A 228 29.11 -49.33 15.44
CA TYR A 228 29.03 -50.65 16.08
C TYR A 228 29.87 -51.72 15.34
N LEU A 229 29.82 -51.76 14.01
CA LEU A 229 30.61 -52.71 13.23
C LEU A 229 32.13 -52.48 13.36
N ASP A 230 32.55 -51.23 13.56
CA ASP A 230 33.95 -50.81 13.73
C ASP A 230 34.48 -51.00 15.16
N GLY A 231 33.68 -51.62 16.04
CA GLY A 231 34.11 -52.07 17.36
C GLY A 231 33.93 -51.05 18.49
N TYR A 232 33.23 -49.94 18.27
CA TYR A 232 32.81 -49.05 19.35
C TYR A 232 31.67 -49.71 20.15
N ARG A 233 31.76 -49.64 21.48
CA ARG A 233 30.87 -50.41 22.40
C ARG A 233 30.27 -49.58 23.52
N TYR A 234 30.68 -48.32 23.65
CA TYR A 234 30.19 -47.36 24.63
C TYR A 234 29.73 -46.10 23.92
N CYS A 235 28.68 -45.46 24.42
CA CYS A 235 28.12 -44.26 23.80
C CYS A 235 27.80 -43.17 24.81
N PHE A 236 28.16 -41.94 24.47
CA PHE A 236 27.82 -40.73 25.21
C PHE A 236 26.92 -39.85 24.34
N TYR A 237 25.77 -39.45 24.86
CA TYR A 237 24.76 -38.71 24.10
C TYR A 237 24.57 -37.33 24.71
N ILE A 238 24.66 -36.29 23.89
CA ILE A 238 24.28 -34.93 24.28
C ILE A 238 22.83 -34.72 23.85
N GLN A 239 21.98 -34.31 24.78
CA GLN A 239 20.57 -34.06 24.54
C GLN A 239 20.16 -32.68 25.04
N GLN A 240 19.09 -32.13 24.50
CA GLN A 240 18.47 -30.90 25.00
C GLN A 240 16.96 -31.13 25.07
N GLY A 241 16.43 -31.24 26.29
CA GLY A 241 15.06 -31.68 26.50
C GLY A 241 14.85 -33.12 26.00
N ASN A 242 13.86 -33.35 25.14
CA ASN A 242 13.56 -34.68 24.59
C ASN A 242 14.31 -34.99 23.28
N MET A 243 15.24 -34.12 22.84
CA MET A 243 15.92 -34.25 21.56
C MET A 243 17.40 -34.60 21.76
N THR A 244 17.83 -35.72 21.18
CA THR A 244 19.26 -36.07 21.08
C THR A 244 19.91 -35.25 19.97
N LEU A 245 21.03 -34.60 20.29
CA LEU A 245 21.76 -33.73 19.37
C LEU A 245 22.90 -34.47 18.69
N ILE A 246 23.68 -35.26 19.44
CA ILE A 246 24.80 -36.04 18.89
C ILE A 246 25.12 -37.26 19.76
N HIS A 247 25.68 -38.28 19.11
CA HIS A 247 26.16 -39.53 19.67
C HIS A 247 27.69 -39.55 19.57
N TYR A 248 28.39 -39.78 20.68
CA TYR A 248 29.83 -40.03 20.70
C TYR A 248 30.11 -41.48 21.09
N TYR A 249 30.66 -42.23 20.16
CA TYR A 249 31.01 -43.64 20.30
C TYR A 249 32.47 -43.82 20.70
N CYS A 250 32.70 -44.62 21.72
CA CYS A 250 34.03 -44.92 22.23
C CYS A 250 34.23 -46.43 22.47
N LYS A 251 35.49 -46.87 22.43
CA LYS A 251 35.86 -48.30 22.60
C LYS A 251 35.98 -48.72 24.07
N THR A 252 36.11 -47.76 24.99
CA THR A 252 36.32 -48.04 26.42
C THR A 252 35.37 -47.23 27.31
N GLU A 253 34.94 -47.83 28.42
CA GLU A 253 34.09 -47.19 29.43
C GLU A 253 34.75 -45.95 30.05
N GLN A 254 36.07 -46.02 30.27
CA GLN A 254 36.83 -44.90 30.83
C GLN A 254 36.80 -43.68 29.92
N MET A 255 36.85 -43.87 28.59
CA MET A 255 36.74 -42.76 27.64
C MET A 255 35.36 -42.10 27.73
N MET A 256 34.28 -42.89 27.74
CA MET A 256 32.91 -42.41 27.92
C MET A 256 32.77 -41.54 29.19
N LYS A 257 33.33 -42.00 30.33
CA LYS A 257 33.27 -41.28 31.61
C LYS A 257 34.13 -40.00 31.62
N ASN A 258 35.17 -39.93 30.80
CA ASN A 258 36.02 -38.74 30.71
C ASN A 258 35.40 -37.64 29.83
N ILE A 259 34.48 -37.95 28.91
CA ILE A 259 33.86 -36.98 27.99
C ILE A 259 33.28 -35.76 28.74
N PRO A 260 32.48 -35.90 29.83
CA PRO A 260 32.00 -34.75 30.62
C PRO A 260 33.10 -33.86 31.19
N ILE A 261 34.21 -34.46 31.62
CA ILE A 261 35.35 -33.72 32.18
C ILE A 261 36.02 -32.92 31.07
N MET A 262 36.23 -33.54 29.90
CA MET A 262 36.81 -32.88 28.72
C MET A 262 35.92 -31.72 28.22
N ILE A 263 34.59 -31.92 28.19
CA ILE A 263 33.62 -30.86 27.87
C ILE A 263 33.69 -29.70 28.88
N GLY A 264 34.05 -29.97 30.14
CA GLY A 264 34.28 -28.93 31.15
C GLY A 264 35.56 -28.12 30.93
N GLU A 265 36.56 -28.68 30.23
CA GLU A 265 37.86 -28.06 29.97
C GLU A 265 37.87 -27.17 28.71
N ILE A 266 36.92 -27.36 27.78
CA ILE A 266 36.88 -26.62 26.52
C ILE A 266 36.43 -25.16 26.72
N ASN A 267 37.14 -24.26 26.05
CA ASN A 267 36.75 -22.86 25.96
C ASN A 267 35.85 -22.66 24.72
N VAL A 268 34.53 -22.74 24.96
CA VAL A 268 33.52 -22.58 23.91
C VAL A 268 33.52 -21.15 23.36
N ALA A 269 33.87 -20.14 24.16
CA ALA A 269 34.01 -18.77 23.66
C ALA A 269 35.14 -18.65 22.63
N GLN A 270 36.26 -19.36 22.84
CA GLN A 270 37.35 -19.41 21.88
C GLN A 270 36.91 -20.03 20.55
N TYR A 271 36.21 -21.16 20.59
CA TYR A 271 35.65 -21.80 19.40
C TYR A 271 34.66 -20.88 18.67
N CYS A 272 33.73 -20.26 19.41
CA CYS A 272 32.79 -19.30 18.85
C CYS A 272 33.49 -18.10 18.22
N VAL A 273 34.59 -17.62 18.79
CA VAL A 273 35.39 -16.53 18.21
C VAL A 273 36.06 -16.96 16.91
N ALA A 274 36.69 -18.14 16.89
CA ALA A 274 37.35 -18.69 15.70
C ALA A 274 36.36 -18.89 14.54
N ASN A 275 35.16 -19.39 14.84
CA ASN A 275 34.12 -19.73 13.86
C ASN A 275 33.07 -18.63 13.64
N LYS A 276 33.26 -17.43 14.22
CA LYS A 276 32.35 -16.27 14.09
C LYS A 276 30.90 -16.54 14.54
N LEU A 277 30.71 -17.37 15.57
CA LEU A 277 29.41 -17.83 16.09
C LEU A 277 28.82 -16.88 17.14
N TYR A 278 28.67 -15.60 16.78
CA TYR A 278 28.15 -14.53 17.63
C TYR A 278 27.51 -13.42 16.77
N ASP A 279 26.78 -12.49 17.40
CA ASP A 279 26.28 -11.29 16.72
C ASP A 279 27.48 -10.41 16.31
N GLN A 280 27.84 -10.46 15.03
CA GLN A 280 29.04 -9.81 14.50
C GLN A 280 28.98 -8.29 14.65
N ARG A 281 27.78 -7.70 14.57
CA ARG A 281 27.55 -6.27 14.74
C ARG A 281 27.91 -5.85 16.16
N LEU A 282 27.33 -6.48 17.18
CA LEU A 282 27.57 -6.12 18.58
C LEU A 282 28.99 -6.49 19.04
N TYR A 283 29.52 -7.63 18.57
CA TYR A 283 30.89 -8.02 18.86
C TYR A 283 31.90 -6.99 18.33
N LYS A 284 31.83 -6.63 17.04
CA LYS A 284 32.70 -5.60 16.47
C LYS A 284 32.54 -4.25 17.19
N LEU A 285 31.30 -3.87 17.52
CA LEU A 285 31.02 -2.63 18.23
C LEU A 285 31.72 -2.58 19.60
N CYS A 286 31.61 -3.65 20.37
CA CYS A 286 32.23 -3.75 21.68
C CYS A 286 33.76 -3.91 21.60
N CYS A 287 34.28 -4.57 20.58
CA CYS A 287 35.72 -4.72 20.38
C CYS A 287 36.43 -3.40 20.01
N MET A 288 35.71 -2.38 19.55
CA MET A 288 36.24 -1.02 19.35
C MET A 288 36.41 -0.24 20.66
N MET A 289 35.81 -0.69 21.77
CA MET A 289 35.92 -0.02 23.07
C MET A 289 37.27 -0.32 23.74
N LYS A 290 37.70 0.54 24.67
CA LYS A 290 38.97 0.31 25.41
C LYS A 290 38.90 -0.96 26.25
N ARG A 291 39.94 -1.80 26.22
CA ARG A 291 40.06 -2.99 27.09
C ARG A 291 39.85 -2.67 28.59
N SER A 292 40.33 -1.52 29.05
CA SER A 292 40.14 -1.06 30.43
C SER A 292 38.67 -0.86 30.84
N TRP A 293 37.76 -0.68 29.87
CA TRP A 293 36.32 -0.59 30.13
C TRP A 293 35.75 -1.92 30.64
N PHE A 294 36.29 -3.04 30.16
CA PHE A 294 35.88 -4.40 30.51
C PHE A 294 36.53 -4.91 31.81
N SER A 295 37.50 -4.18 32.36
CA SER A 295 38.07 -4.48 33.67
C SER A 295 37.16 -4.09 34.84
N ASP A 296 36.09 -3.33 34.58
CA ASP A 296 35.08 -2.94 35.56
C ASP A 296 33.91 -3.93 35.56
N ASN A 297 33.71 -4.61 36.70
CA ASN A 297 32.63 -5.58 36.87
C ASN A 297 31.23 -4.98 36.72
N ASN A 298 31.02 -3.71 37.05
CA ASN A 298 29.72 -3.06 36.84
C ASN A 298 29.44 -2.85 35.35
N ASN A 299 30.46 -2.54 34.55
CA ASN A 299 30.32 -2.35 33.11
C ASN A 299 29.99 -3.67 32.42
N THR A 300 30.71 -4.74 32.76
CA THR A 300 30.48 -6.08 32.18
C THR A 300 29.14 -6.68 32.66
N TRP A 301 28.70 -6.40 33.88
CA TRP A 301 27.38 -6.78 34.38
C TRP A 301 26.26 -6.03 33.65
N ASN A 302 26.39 -4.72 33.43
CA ASN A 302 25.40 -3.95 32.66
C ASN A 302 25.37 -4.35 31.18
N LEU A 303 26.52 -4.67 30.58
CA LEU A 303 26.57 -5.21 29.21
C LEU A 303 25.82 -6.54 29.10
N ALA A 304 25.99 -7.42 30.08
CA ALA A 304 25.22 -8.66 30.15
C ALA A 304 23.71 -8.38 30.18
N GLY A 305 23.27 -7.39 30.97
CA GLY A 305 21.86 -7.00 31.06
C GLY A 305 21.28 -6.41 29.77
N VAL A 306 22.06 -5.62 29.03
CA VAL A 306 21.66 -5.08 27.72
C VAL A 306 21.44 -6.21 26.71
N LEU A 307 22.36 -7.17 26.67
CA LEU A 307 22.28 -8.32 25.77
C LEU A 307 21.16 -9.29 26.17
N TYR A 308 20.98 -9.53 27.47
CA TYR A 308 19.93 -10.40 28.00
C TYR A 308 18.52 -9.85 27.70
N ARG A 309 18.30 -8.54 27.86
CA ARG A 309 16.98 -7.91 27.66
C ARG A 309 16.68 -7.52 26.22
N LYS A 310 17.51 -7.90 25.25
CA LYS A 310 17.33 -7.53 23.84
C LYS A 310 16.11 -8.26 23.26
N GLN A 311 15.06 -7.50 22.93
CA GLN A 311 13.83 -8.06 22.34
C GLN A 311 14.07 -8.53 20.89
N HIS A 312 13.37 -9.59 20.48
CA HIS A 312 13.39 -10.14 19.11
C HIS A 312 14.74 -10.73 18.65
N VAL A 313 15.62 -11.13 19.57
CA VAL A 313 16.87 -11.84 19.26
C VAL A 313 16.96 -13.09 20.14
N ASP A 314 17.52 -14.17 19.59
CA ASP A 314 17.73 -15.42 20.33
C ASP A 314 18.64 -15.19 21.56
N LEU A 315 18.16 -15.63 22.74
CA LEU A 315 18.87 -15.42 24.01
C LEU A 315 20.19 -16.20 24.05
N GLY A 316 20.23 -17.38 23.42
CA GLY A 316 21.44 -18.20 23.27
C GLY A 316 22.51 -17.48 22.45
N LEU A 317 22.13 -16.81 21.35
CA LEU A 317 23.02 -15.98 20.56
C LEU A 317 23.58 -14.80 21.36
N MET A 318 22.76 -14.11 22.15
CA MET A 318 23.21 -13.00 22.99
C MET A 318 24.15 -13.45 24.11
N ARG A 319 23.87 -14.61 24.71
CA ARG A 319 24.75 -15.26 25.69
C ARG A 319 26.12 -15.59 25.07
N LYS A 320 26.15 -16.22 23.90
CA LYS A 320 27.40 -16.48 23.15
C LYS A 320 28.14 -15.19 22.82
N THR A 321 27.42 -14.18 22.34
CA THR A 321 27.99 -12.87 21.98
C THR A 321 28.68 -12.22 23.18
N TYR A 322 28.04 -12.25 24.35
CA TYR A 322 28.63 -11.74 25.59
C TYR A 322 29.94 -12.44 25.95
N LEU A 323 29.95 -13.77 25.91
CA LEU A 323 31.15 -14.56 26.21
C LEU A 323 32.28 -14.30 25.21
N CYS A 324 31.97 -14.20 23.92
CA CYS A 324 32.95 -13.88 22.88
C CYS A 324 33.57 -12.49 23.09
N ILE A 325 32.75 -11.48 23.44
CA ILE A 325 33.24 -10.13 23.73
C ILE A 325 34.20 -10.17 24.92
N LEU A 326 33.83 -10.83 26.02
CA LEU A 326 34.70 -10.89 27.20
C LEU A 326 35.98 -11.68 26.94
N TYR A 327 35.90 -12.80 26.21
CA TYR A 327 37.08 -13.57 25.82
C TYR A 327 38.08 -12.72 25.01
N SER A 328 37.58 -11.91 24.08
CA SER A 328 38.44 -11.07 23.22
C SER A 328 38.94 -9.79 23.90
N MET A 329 38.21 -9.27 24.89
CA MET A 329 38.47 -7.95 25.47
C MET A 329 39.07 -7.97 26.89
N THR A 330 39.16 -9.14 27.52
CA THR A 330 39.76 -9.31 28.85
C THR A 330 41.02 -10.17 28.78
N ASP A 331 42.04 -9.85 29.59
CA ASP A 331 43.30 -10.61 29.60
C ASP A 331 43.19 -11.92 30.41
N ARG A 332 42.20 -12.01 31.32
CA ARG A 332 41.87 -13.20 32.10
C ARG A 332 40.38 -13.50 31.95
N PHE A 333 40.04 -14.42 31.06
CA PHE A 333 38.67 -14.84 30.81
C PHE A 333 38.34 -16.11 31.59
N ASP A 334 37.27 -16.05 32.39
CA ASP A 334 36.66 -17.21 33.04
C ASP A 334 35.24 -17.39 32.48
N GLN A 335 35.07 -18.44 31.68
CA GLN A 335 33.81 -18.75 31.00
C GLN A 335 32.67 -19.02 31.99
N ALA A 336 32.94 -19.75 33.08
CA ALA A 336 31.92 -20.12 34.06
C ALA A 336 31.45 -18.89 34.85
N ALA A 337 32.38 -18.03 35.26
CA ALA A 337 32.05 -16.78 35.93
C ALA A 337 31.26 -15.83 35.02
N ALA A 338 31.68 -15.66 33.76
CA ALA A 338 30.97 -14.82 32.80
C ALA A 338 29.56 -15.34 32.49
N LEU A 339 29.40 -16.66 32.32
CA LEU A 339 28.10 -17.28 32.09
C LEU A 339 27.15 -17.05 33.28
N LYS A 340 27.67 -17.19 34.51
CA LYS A 340 26.89 -16.89 35.71
C LYS A 340 26.40 -15.45 35.73
N VAL A 341 27.28 -14.49 35.45
CA VAL A 341 26.92 -13.05 35.38
C VAL A 341 25.81 -12.78 34.37
N PHE A 342 25.84 -13.45 33.20
CA PHE A 342 24.79 -13.30 32.20
C PHE A 342 23.45 -13.90 32.65
N ASN A 343 23.47 -15.09 33.25
CA ASN A 343 22.27 -15.78 33.68
C ASN A 343 21.63 -15.16 34.94
N ASP A 344 22.41 -14.51 35.80
CA ASP A 344 21.89 -13.80 36.97
C ASP A 344 20.87 -12.71 36.58
N TRP A 345 20.83 -12.28 35.32
CA TRP A 345 19.82 -11.35 34.79
C TRP A 345 18.42 -11.96 34.64
N GLU A 346 18.27 -13.28 34.59
CA GLU A 346 16.97 -13.96 34.50
C GLU A 346 16.08 -13.64 35.71
N THR A 347 16.68 -13.59 36.90
CA THR A 347 15.97 -13.29 38.16
C THR A 347 16.19 -11.85 38.62
N SER A 348 16.94 -11.04 37.85
CA SER A 348 17.28 -9.67 38.20
C SER A 348 16.08 -8.73 38.06
N LYS A 349 15.77 -8.03 39.16
CA LYS A 349 14.75 -6.96 39.22
C LYS A 349 15.27 -5.61 38.72
N TYR A 350 16.57 -5.49 38.47
CA TYR A 350 17.21 -4.25 38.05
C TYR A 350 17.16 -4.08 36.54
N HIS A 351 17.24 -2.84 36.04
CA HIS A 351 17.43 -2.56 34.61
C HIS A 351 18.91 -2.21 34.35
N PRO A 352 19.47 -2.60 33.20
CA PRO A 352 20.84 -2.21 32.87
C PRO A 352 20.91 -0.68 32.72
N ASN A 353 21.86 -0.06 33.41
CA ASN A 353 22.15 1.38 33.30
C ASN A 353 22.92 1.73 32.02
N LEU A 354 23.21 0.72 31.19
CA LEU A 354 23.83 0.83 29.88
C LEU A 354 22.75 0.66 28.80
N THR A 355 22.87 1.40 27.72
CA THR A 355 22.01 1.32 26.53
C THR A 355 22.86 1.11 25.29
N GLU A 356 22.27 0.58 24.22
CA GLU A 356 22.99 0.39 22.96
C GLU A 356 23.53 1.73 22.39
N SER A 357 22.80 2.83 22.59
CA SER A 357 23.27 4.18 22.22
C SER A 357 24.52 4.61 22.99
N GLN A 358 24.62 4.25 24.28
CA GLN A 358 25.82 4.53 25.07
C GLN A 358 26.99 3.65 24.61
N ILE A 359 26.76 2.38 24.29
CA ILE A 359 27.79 1.50 23.72
C ILE A 359 28.34 2.09 22.40
N LYS A 360 27.45 2.57 21.51
CA LYS A 360 27.84 3.28 20.27
C LYS A 360 28.65 4.54 20.55
N SER A 361 28.23 5.33 21.54
CA SER A 361 28.96 6.55 21.93
C SER A 361 30.34 6.24 22.48
N ILE A 362 30.51 5.16 23.25
CA ILE A 362 31.81 4.75 23.82
C ILE A 362 32.71 4.19 22.72
N GLY A 363 32.17 3.34 21.85
CA GLY A 363 32.88 2.80 20.68
C GLY A 363 33.36 3.92 19.75
N GLY A 364 32.46 4.79 19.30
CA GLY A 364 32.80 5.92 18.42
C GLY A 364 33.69 7.00 19.05
N GLY A 365 33.69 7.12 20.38
CA GLY A 365 34.63 7.98 21.10
C GLY A 365 36.02 7.36 21.28
N THR A 366 36.14 6.03 21.19
CA THR A 366 37.41 5.31 21.35
C THR A 366 38.10 5.07 20.00
N ASP A 367 37.34 4.63 19.00
CA ASP A 367 37.80 4.38 17.64
C ASP A 367 36.83 5.04 16.65
N PRO A 368 37.01 6.35 16.37
CA PRO A 368 36.11 7.08 15.49
C PRO A 368 36.08 6.57 14.05
N ASP A 369 37.19 6.04 13.54
CA ASP A 369 37.31 5.59 12.16
C ASP A 369 36.78 4.16 11.99
N GLY A 370 37.12 3.25 12.91
CA GLY A 370 36.49 1.93 12.98
C GLY A 370 34.98 2.03 13.19
N TYR A 371 34.50 3.00 13.98
CA TYR A 371 33.06 3.22 14.17
C TYR A 371 32.37 3.73 12.90
N LYS A 372 33.03 4.55 12.06
CA LYS A 372 32.46 4.95 10.75
C LYS A 372 32.32 3.75 9.82
N GLU A 373 33.32 2.88 9.76
CA GLU A 373 33.28 1.65 8.96
C GLU A 373 32.20 0.70 9.46
N TRP A 374 32.16 0.45 10.77
CA TRP A 374 31.13 -0.34 11.42
C TRP A 374 29.73 0.21 11.17
N LYS A 375 29.57 1.55 11.23
CA LYS A 375 28.29 2.20 10.96
C LYS A 375 27.90 2.03 9.49
N ALA A 376 28.84 2.14 8.55
CA ALA A 376 28.57 1.89 7.13
C ALA A 376 28.21 0.42 6.85
N GLU A 377 28.80 -0.53 7.59
CA GLU A 377 28.57 -1.97 7.43
C GLU A 377 27.25 -2.44 8.07
N TYR A 378 26.88 -1.90 9.24
CA TYR A 378 25.79 -2.42 10.06
C TYR A 378 24.61 -1.46 10.29
N GLU A 379 24.75 -0.17 9.95
CA GLU A 379 23.67 0.82 9.99
C GLU A 379 23.50 1.46 8.61
N PRO A 380 22.64 0.89 7.74
CA PRO A 380 22.44 1.46 6.41
C PRO A 380 21.92 2.90 6.51
N GLN A 381 22.52 3.81 5.76
CA GLN A 381 21.93 5.13 5.52
C GLN A 381 20.63 4.94 4.73
N GLU A 382 19.54 5.54 5.19
CA GLU A 382 18.24 5.47 4.52
C GLU A 382 18.35 5.98 3.07
N VAL A 383 18.42 5.05 2.12
CA VAL A 383 17.83 5.20 0.79
C VAL A 383 17.07 3.91 0.48
N LYS A 384 15.86 4.08 -0.05
CA LYS A 384 14.78 3.10 -0.30
C LYS A 384 15.21 1.71 -0.83
N GLU A 385 14.51 0.70 -0.30
CA GLU A 385 14.12 -0.64 -0.82
C GLU A 385 14.90 -1.94 -0.46
N LYS A 386 14.10 -2.98 -0.10
CA LYS A 386 14.37 -4.31 0.52
C LYS A 386 14.71 -5.43 -0.49
N LYS A 387 15.33 -6.54 0.00
CA LYS A 387 14.92 -7.98 -0.11
C LYS A 387 15.71 -8.85 0.90
N GLU A 388 15.28 -9.93 1.55
CA GLU A 388 14.00 -10.58 1.88
C GLU A 388 14.31 -11.69 2.92
N GLY A 389 13.59 -11.72 4.06
CA GLY A 389 13.49 -12.87 4.96
C GLY A 389 12.03 -12.93 5.41
N LYS A 390 11.32 -14.05 5.20
CA LYS A 390 9.86 -14.15 5.36
C LYS A 390 9.42 -13.80 6.80
N GLU A 391 8.98 -12.55 6.99
CA GLU A 391 8.28 -12.07 8.17
C GLU A 391 6.95 -12.85 8.34
N LYS A 392 6.65 -13.32 9.55
CA LYS A 392 5.30 -13.79 9.90
C LYS A 392 4.35 -12.60 9.76
N LYS A 393 3.54 -12.59 8.70
CA LYS A 393 2.56 -11.53 8.42
C LYS A 393 1.50 -11.48 9.52
N THR A 394 1.22 -10.30 10.05
CA THR A 394 0.12 -10.12 11.01
C THR A 394 -1.24 -10.22 10.29
N PRO A 395 -2.36 -10.48 11.00
CA PRO A 395 -3.69 -10.46 10.39
C PRO A 395 -3.99 -9.16 9.62
N LEU A 396 -3.51 -8.02 10.14
CA LEU A 396 -3.64 -6.73 9.46
C LEU A 396 -2.82 -6.66 8.16
N ASP A 397 -1.62 -7.24 8.13
CA ASP A 397 -0.81 -7.28 6.91
C ASP A 397 -1.47 -8.16 5.85
N ILE A 398 -2.03 -9.30 6.24
CA ILE A 398 -2.81 -10.17 5.35
C ILE A 398 -4.01 -9.42 4.78
N LEU A 399 -4.75 -8.67 5.60
CA LEU A 399 -5.89 -7.88 5.14
C LEU A 399 -5.46 -6.73 4.21
N LYS A 400 -4.34 -6.06 4.47
CA LYS A 400 -3.80 -5.03 3.56
C LYS A 400 -3.40 -5.62 2.22
N GLU A 401 -2.77 -6.79 2.20
CA GLU A 401 -2.41 -7.47 0.95
C GLU A 401 -3.65 -7.89 0.17
N LYS A 402 -4.63 -8.53 0.82
CA LYS A 402 -5.92 -8.86 0.20
C LYS A 402 -6.63 -7.62 -0.34
N LEU A 403 -6.62 -6.52 0.42
CA LEU A 403 -7.20 -5.25 -0.02
C LEU A 403 -6.50 -4.77 -1.29
N ILE A 404 -5.17 -4.80 -1.32
CA ILE A 404 -4.38 -4.43 -2.49
C ILE A 404 -4.72 -5.29 -3.70
N ASP A 405 -4.84 -6.60 -3.54
CA ASP A 405 -5.22 -7.51 -4.62
C ASP A 405 -6.62 -7.21 -5.17
N ILE A 406 -7.57 -6.83 -4.30
CA ILE A 406 -8.93 -6.44 -4.70
C ILE A 406 -8.96 -5.10 -5.43
N VAL A 407 -8.14 -4.13 -4.99
CA VAL A 407 -8.20 -2.75 -5.50
C VAL A 407 -7.33 -2.48 -6.71
N LYS A 408 -6.30 -3.29 -6.91
CA LYS A 408 -5.34 -3.13 -8.00
C LYS A 408 -6.06 -3.03 -9.35
N ASP A 409 -5.69 -2.01 -10.13
CA ASP A 409 -6.21 -1.69 -11.47
C ASP A 409 -7.72 -1.37 -11.54
N LYS A 410 -8.46 -1.54 -10.44
CA LYS A 410 -9.92 -1.36 -10.39
C LYS A 410 -10.36 -0.14 -9.60
N TYR A 411 -9.65 0.21 -8.54
CA TYR A 411 -10.03 1.33 -7.67
C TYR A 411 -8.89 2.32 -7.45
N LYS A 412 -9.26 3.59 -7.40
CA LYS A 412 -8.45 4.69 -6.87
C LYS A 412 -9.16 5.30 -5.67
N ARG A 413 -8.49 6.19 -4.95
CA ARG A 413 -9.05 6.80 -3.73
C ARG A 413 -8.69 8.27 -3.56
N GLU A 414 -9.47 9.00 -2.80
CA GLU A 414 -9.18 10.41 -2.50
C GLU A 414 -8.34 10.55 -1.23
N PHE A 415 -7.33 11.43 -1.28
CA PHE A 415 -6.46 11.68 -0.14
C PHE A 415 -7.24 12.30 1.02
N GLN A 416 -6.93 11.89 2.26
CA GLN A 416 -7.56 12.26 3.53
C GLN A 416 -9.00 11.79 3.73
N SER A 417 -9.90 11.99 2.76
CA SER A 417 -11.29 11.50 2.87
C SER A 417 -11.33 9.98 2.77
N GLY A 418 -10.50 9.39 1.90
CA GLY A 418 -10.52 7.98 1.57
C GLY A 418 -11.72 7.57 0.71
N ALA A 419 -12.44 8.53 0.11
CA ALA A 419 -13.51 8.21 -0.82
C ALA A 419 -12.96 7.35 -1.98
N ILE A 420 -13.69 6.30 -2.35
CA ILE A 420 -13.24 5.29 -3.31
C ILE A 420 -13.88 5.52 -4.67
N TYR A 421 -13.05 5.43 -5.71
CA TYR A 421 -13.42 5.61 -7.09
C TYR A 421 -13.18 4.32 -7.86
N GLU A 422 -14.16 3.86 -8.63
CA GLU A 422 -14.09 2.65 -9.44
C GLU A 422 -13.73 3.00 -10.89
N ASN A 423 -12.86 2.22 -11.50
CA ASN A 423 -12.53 2.37 -12.91
C ASN A 423 -13.74 2.03 -13.77
N MET A 424 -14.16 2.98 -14.61
CA MET A 424 -15.23 2.79 -15.61
C MET A 424 -14.66 2.72 -17.01
N LEU A 425 -13.69 3.58 -17.31
CA LEU A 425 -12.98 3.67 -18.58
C LEU A 425 -11.49 3.85 -18.29
N PRO A 426 -10.59 3.59 -19.27
CA PRO A 426 -9.14 3.74 -19.08
C PRO A 426 -8.72 5.11 -18.53
N TYR A 427 -9.50 6.15 -18.82
CA TYR A 427 -9.26 7.55 -18.45
C TYR A 427 -10.24 8.12 -17.42
N TYR A 428 -11.17 7.31 -16.90
CA TYR A 428 -12.23 7.79 -16.00
C TYR A 428 -12.57 6.81 -14.89
N TYR A 429 -12.34 7.27 -13.67
CA TYR A 429 -12.80 6.63 -12.44
C TYR A 429 -14.01 7.40 -11.86
N VAL A 430 -15.07 6.68 -11.52
CA VAL A 430 -16.30 7.23 -10.94
C VAL A 430 -16.31 7.05 -9.43
N ARG A 431 -16.72 8.09 -8.69
CA ARG A 431 -16.86 8.02 -7.23
C ARG A 431 -17.95 7.02 -6.85
N LYS A 432 -17.60 5.97 -6.14
CA LYS A 432 -18.52 4.86 -5.80
C LYS A 432 -18.83 4.76 -4.30
N TYR A 433 -17.84 5.06 -3.45
CA TYR A 433 -18.03 5.04 -1.99
C TYR A 433 -17.51 6.34 -1.39
N ASP A 434 -18.38 7.10 -0.73
CA ASP A 434 -17.98 8.31 -0.01
C ASP A 434 -17.18 8.00 1.25
N ASP A 435 -17.55 6.90 1.92
CA ASP A 435 -16.93 6.45 3.16
C ASP A 435 -16.13 5.16 2.93
N PRO A 436 -14.81 5.15 3.21
CA PRO A 436 -13.98 3.97 3.08
C PRO A 436 -14.36 2.82 4.04
N ALA A 437 -15.04 3.09 5.15
CA ALA A 437 -15.49 2.00 6.03
C ALA A 437 -16.61 1.20 5.38
N THR A 438 -17.56 1.87 4.73
CA THR A 438 -18.59 1.23 3.90
C THR A 438 -17.95 0.38 2.80
N PHE A 439 -16.91 0.88 2.13
CA PHE A 439 -16.18 0.11 1.13
C PHE A 439 -15.55 -1.16 1.72
N LEU A 440 -14.83 -1.05 2.85
CA LEU A 440 -14.21 -2.19 3.53
C LEU A 440 -15.24 -3.27 3.92
N ASN A 441 -16.39 -2.87 4.44
CA ASN A 441 -17.47 -3.79 4.79
C ASN A 441 -18.03 -4.55 3.58
N VAL A 442 -18.01 -3.93 2.40
CA VAL A 442 -18.43 -4.60 1.15
C VAL A 442 -17.36 -5.57 0.67
N VAL A 443 -16.10 -5.14 0.58
CA VAL A 443 -15.02 -5.99 0.02
C VAL A 443 -14.61 -7.13 0.95
N PHE A 444 -14.77 -6.97 2.25
CA PHE A 444 -14.46 -7.98 3.26
C PHE A 444 -15.70 -8.58 3.93
N ALA A 445 -16.89 -8.46 3.31
CA ALA A 445 -18.14 -8.98 3.84
C ALA A 445 -18.05 -10.46 4.27
N THR A 446 -17.34 -11.27 3.49
CA THR A 446 -17.17 -12.71 3.72
C THR A 446 -15.82 -13.10 4.32
N GLU A 447 -14.98 -12.14 4.74
CA GLU A 447 -13.62 -12.40 5.22
C GLU A 447 -13.60 -12.59 6.75
N PRO A 448 -13.39 -13.81 7.28
CA PRO A 448 -13.47 -14.06 8.72
C PRO A 448 -12.44 -13.25 9.52
N LEU A 449 -11.23 -13.06 8.96
CA LEU A 449 -10.16 -12.29 9.60
C LEU A 449 -10.57 -10.82 9.83
N PHE A 450 -11.33 -10.23 8.92
CA PHE A 450 -11.80 -8.84 9.06
C PHE A 450 -12.78 -8.70 10.23
N HIS A 451 -13.71 -9.65 10.37
CA HIS A 451 -14.69 -9.65 11.48
C HIS A 451 -14.07 -9.96 12.85
N MET A 452 -12.91 -10.63 12.87
CA MET A 452 -12.15 -10.92 14.10
C MET A 452 -11.18 -9.80 14.51
N CYS A 453 -10.94 -8.81 13.63
CA CYS A 453 -10.02 -7.70 13.89
C CYS A 453 -10.54 -6.75 14.97
N LYS A 454 -9.63 -6.16 15.74
CA LYS A 454 -9.99 -5.18 16.77
C LYS A 454 -10.33 -3.83 16.12
N SER A 455 -11.02 -2.95 16.86
CA SER A 455 -11.34 -1.60 16.39
C SER A 455 -10.09 -0.81 15.95
N GLN A 456 -8.96 -1.01 16.63
CA GLN A 456 -7.69 -0.39 16.26
C GLN A 456 -7.17 -0.85 14.89
N ASP A 457 -7.37 -2.12 14.51
CA ASP A 457 -6.95 -2.64 13.21
C ASP A 457 -7.80 -2.04 12.07
N HIS A 458 -9.11 -1.90 12.31
CA HIS A 458 -10.02 -1.20 11.39
C HIS A 458 -9.60 0.26 11.20
N GLN A 459 -9.25 0.96 12.27
CA GLN A 459 -8.72 2.32 12.19
C GLN A 459 -7.42 2.40 11.38
N GLN A 460 -6.54 1.40 11.50
CA GLN A 460 -5.31 1.33 10.71
C GLN A 460 -5.58 1.06 9.22
N LEU A 461 -6.58 0.22 8.87
CA LEU A 461 -7.01 0.04 7.48
C LEU A 461 -7.60 1.33 6.91
N LEU A 462 -8.45 2.02 7.66
CA LEU A 462 -8.99 3.32 7.24
C LEU A 462 -7.88 4.36 7.08
N TYR A 463 -6.91 4.39 7.99
CA TYR A 463 -5.76 5.27 7.88
C TYR A 463 -4.91 4.94 6.65
N PHE A 464 -4.72 3.66 6.33
CA PHE A 464 -4.05 3.19 5.13
C PHE A 464 -4.73 3.73 3.86
N ILE A 465 -6.05 3.55 3.73
CA ILE A 465 -6.83 4.08 2.59
C ILE A 465 -6.72 5.61 2.51
N LYS A 466 -6.84 6.32 3.64
CA LYS A 466 -6.90 7.79 3.63
C LYS A 466 -5.55 8.44 3.34
N ASN A 467 -4.44 7.86 3.80
CA ASN A 467 -3.18 8.61 3.91
C ASN A 467 -1.94 7.91 3.34
N ILE A 468 -1.94 6.58 3.22
CA ILE A 468 -0.71 5.85 2.85
C ILE A 468 -0.59 5.71 1.34
N ILE A 469 0.44 6.30 0.74
CA ILE A 469 0.73 6.15 -0.69
C ILE A 469 1.07 4.68 -0.99
N ASN A 470 0.38 4.09 -1.98
CA ASN A 470 0.64 2.73 -2.46
C ASN A 470 0.50 2.70 -3.99
N PRO A 471 1.47 2.17 -4.76
CA PRO A 471 1.41 2.13 -6.22
C PRO A 471 0.24 1.34 -6.81
N ASN A 472 -0.25 0.31 -6.11
CA ASN A 472 -1.37 -0.52 -6.57
C ASN A 472 -2.73 -0.03 -6.07
N PHE A 473 -2.76 1.09 -5.35
CA PHE A 473 -3.99 1.72 -4.91
C PHE A 473 -3.73 3.23 -4.91
N GLU A 474 -3.73 3.84 -6.07
CA GLU A 474 -3.27 5.22 -6.21
C GLU A 474 -4.31 6.22 -5.67
N PHE A 475 -3.82 7.39 -5.28
CA PHE A 475 -4.72 8.52 -5.05
C PHE A 475 -5.20 9.07 -6.39
N ILE A 476 -6.50 9.36 -6.49
CA ILE A 476 -7.07 9.99 -7.68
C ILE A 476 -6.44 11.37 -7.87
N LYS A 477 -5.97 11.63 -9.08
CA LYS A 477 -5.37 12.90 -9.48
C LYS A 477 -6.03 13.33 -10.78
N LEU A 478 -6.91 14.32 -10.71
CA LEU A 478 -7.58 14.86 -11.88
C LEU A 478 -6.58 15.61 -12.77
N ASP A 479 -6.69 15.38 -14.07
CA ASP A 479 -6.09 16.21 -15.10
C ASP A 479 -7.17 17.17 -15.65
N TYR A 480 -6.99 18.45 -15.34
CA TYR A 480 -7.93 19.51 -15.68
C TYR A 480 -7.93 19.89 -17.16
N ASN A 481 -6.96 19.39 -17.94
CA ASN A 481 -6.87 19.64 -19.38
C ASN A 481 -7.74 18.68 -20.20
N TYR A 482 -8.19 17.56 -19.62
CA TYR A 482 -8.94 16.56 -20.37
C TYR A 482 -10.40 16.44 -19.90
N ILE A 483 -11.30 16.31 -20.87
CA ILE A 483 -12.70 15.93 -20.68
C ILE A 483 -12.92 14.58 -21.34
N GLY A 484 -13.55 13.64 -20.64
CA GLY A 484 -13.84 12.31 -21.18
C GLY A 484 -15.17 12.27 -21.94
N PHE A 485 -15.19 11.49 -23.02
CA PHE A 485 -16.36 11.11 -23.82
C PHE A 485 -16.41 9.58 -23.91
N LYS A 486 -17.46 8.99 -24.51
CA LYS A 486 -17.58 7.52 -24.67
C LYS A 486 -16.43 6.90 -25.49
N ASN A 487 -15.99 7.62 -26.53
CA ASN A 487 -15.05 7.13 -27.53
C ASN A 487 -13.62 7.69 -27.37
N GLY A 488 -13.33 8.45 -26.31
CA GLY A 488 -12.01 9.01 -26.08
C GLY A 488 -12.00 10.21 -25.14
N ILE A 489 -10.94 11.01 -25.24
CA ILE A 489 -10.73 12.22 -24.43
C ILE A 489 -10.52 13.44 -25.32
N TYR A 490 -11.08 14.57 -24.90
CA TYR A 490 -10.86 15.87 -25.52
C TYR A 490 -9.80 16.66 -24.74
N ASP A 491 -8.72 17.05 -25.42
CA ASP A 491 -7.65 17.88 -24.88
C ASP A 491 -7.96 19.36 -25.07
N LEU A 492 -8.20 20.04 -23.95
CA LEU A 492 -8.45 21.48 -23.92
C LEU A 492 -7.18 22.29 -24.24
N SER A 493 -5.99 21.76 -24.04
CA SER A 493 -4.75 22.49 -24.29
C SER A 493 -4.59 22.80 -25.78
N ASN A 494 -4.92 21.82 -26.62
CA ASN A 494 -4.71 21.87 -28.07
C ASN A 494 -6.01 21.89 -28.89
N ALA A 495 -7.17 21.73 -28.24
CA ALA A 495 -8.46 21.56 -28.90
C ALA A 495 -8.50 20.35 -29.85
N THR A 496 -7.94 19.23 -29.41
CA THR A 496 -7.84 17.98 -30.17
C THR A 496 -8.55 16.84 -29.46
N PHE A 497 -9.00 15.84 -30.21
CA PHE A 497 -9.61 14.63 -29.66
C PHE A 497 -8.67 13.43 -29.82
N ILE A 498 -8.55 12.63 -28.77
CA ILE A 498 -7.72 11.41 -28.73
C ILE A 498 -8.67 10.24 -28.51
N MET A 499 -8.70 9.31 -29.47
CA MET A 499 -9.55 8.11 -29.39
C MET A 499 -9.08 7.20 -28.25
N THR A 500 -9.99 6.44 -27.64
CA THR A 500 -9.68 5.53 -26.52
C THR A 500 -8.49 4.61 -26.80
N ALA A 501 -8.33 4.14 -28.04
CA ALA A 501 -7.25 3.24 -28.44
C ALA A 501 -5.86 3.90 -28.43
N ASP A 502 -5.79 5.22 -28.57
CA ASP A 502 -4.54 5.99 -28.68
C ASP A 502 -4.10 6.60 -27.35
N ILE A 503 -4.85 6.36 -26.26
CA ILE A 503 -4.53 6.86 -24.93
C ILE A 503 -3.42 6.01 -24.32
N VAL A 504 -2.19 6.55 -24.33
CA VAL A 504 -0.98 5.87 -23.82
C VAL A 504 -0.65 6.21 -22.36
N GLU A 505 -1.23 7.28 -21.82
CA GLU A 505 -0.94 7.78 -20.47
C GLU A 505 -2.07 7.40 -19.48
N ASN A 506 -1.71 7.21 -18.20
CA ASN A 506 -2.68 7.04 -17.10
C ASN A 506 -3.33 8.38 -16.77
N ILE A 507 -4.31 8.77 -17.58
CA ILE A 507 -5.06 10.02 -17.45
C ILE A 507 -6.28 9.79 -16.57
N GLN A 508 -6.62 10.77 -15.74
CA GLN A 508 -7.93 10.85 -15.10
C GLN A 508 -8.56 12.17 -15.52
N VAL A 509 -9.59 12.11 -16.36
CA VAL A 509 -10.29 13.29 -16.84
C VAL A 509 -10.97 14.06 -15.70
N ARG A 510 -11.10 15.37 -15.88
CA ARG A 510 -11.74 16.26 -14.89
C ARG A 510 -13.24 16.03 -14.76
N THR A 511 -13.87 15.59 -15.84
CA THR A 511 -15.29 15.27 -15.94
C THR A 511 -15.51 14.34 -17.14
N TYR A 512 -16.62 13.62 -17.13
CA TYR A 512 -17.02 12.69 -18.18
C TYR A 512 -18.41 13.07 -18.70
N ILE A 513 -18.55 13.00 -20.02
CA ILE A 513 -19.77 13.33 -20.75
C ILE A 513 -20.23 12.07 -21.48
N ASP A 514 -21.46 11.64 -21.22
CA ASP A 514 -21.99 10.36 -21.69
C ASP A 514 -22.47 10.41 -23.16
N SER A 515 -21.62 10.92 -24.05
CA SER A 515 -21.85 11.04 -25.49
C SER A 515 -20.57 10.69 -26.25
N GLU A 516 -20.69 10.34 -27.53
CA GLU A 516 -19.54 10.23 -28.42
C GLU A 516 -19.14 11.61 -28.93
N PHE A 517 -17.85 11.79 -29.19
CA PHE A 517 -17.30 13.01 -29.75
C PHE A 517 -16.87 12.79 -31.19
N GLU A 518 -17.31 13.66 -32.09
CA GLU A 518 -16.96 13.65 -33.51
C GLU A 518 -16.28 14.97 -33.86
N ILE A 519 -14.96 14.97 -34.05
CA ILE A 519 -14.20 16.21 -34.29
C ILE A 519 -14.51 16.86 -35.63
N ASP A 520 -14.82 16.06 -36.65
CA ASP A 520 -15.12 16.54 -38.02
C ASP A 520 -16.59 16.95 -38.18
N ASN A 521 -17.40 16.79 -37.14
CA ASN A 521 -18.80 17.15 -37.14
C ASN A 521 -18.99 18.56 -36.57
N ASP A 522 -19.11 19.56 -37.45
CA ASP A 522 -19.43 20.94 -37.06
C ASP A 522 -20.95 21.23 -37.08
N TYR A 523 -21.78 20.19 -37.14
CA TYR A 523 -23.23 20.35 -37.23
C TYR A 523 -23.85 20.48 -35.83
N ALA A 524 -24.33 21.68 -35.50
CA ALA A 524 -25.02 21.96 -34.24
C ALA A 524 -26.22 22.92 -34.45
N PRO A 525 -27.28 22.47 -35.16
CA PRO A 525 -28.40 23.33 -35.53
C PRO A 525 -29.16 23.94 -34.33
N VAL A 526 -29.28 23.21 -33.22
CA VAL A 526 -30.02 23.68 -32.04
C VAL A 526 -29.26 24.80 -31.33
N LEU A 527 -27.95 24.59 -31.14
CA LEU A 527 -27.01 25.60 -30.65
C LEU A 527 -26.95 26.82 -31.56
N ASP A 528 -26.86 26.60 -32.87
CA ASP A 528 -26.80 27.66 -33.87
C ASP A 528 -28.08 28.51 -33.86
N GLN A 529 -29.24 27.87 -33.80
CA GLN A 529 -30.52 28.56 -33.69
C GLN A 529 -30.57 29.42 -32.42
N TYR A 530 -30.14 28.88 -31.29
CA TYR A 530 -30.09 29.60 -30.02
C TYR A 530 -29.18 30.83 -30.08
N LEU A 531 -27.95 30.68 -30.60
CA LEU A 531 -26.99 31.78 -30.65
C LEU A 531 -27.36 32.83 -31.70
N LYS A 532 -27.80 32.41 -32.89
CA LYS A 532 -28.26 33.32 -33.98
C LYS A 532 -29.55 34.05 -33.64
N PHE A 533 -30.37 33.49 -32.75
CA PHE A 533 -31.51 34.22 -32.22
C PHE A 533 -31.03 35.48 -31.50
N GLN A 534 -29.97 35.40 -30.69
CA GLN A 534 -29.47 36.52 -29.89
C GLN A 534 -28.48 37.42 -30.64
N PHE A 535 -27.57 36.85 -31.42
CA PHE A 535 -26.35 37.51 -31.87
C PHE A 535 -26.11 37.35 -33.38
N ASP A 536 -25.37 38.29 -33.96
CA ASP A 536 -24.79 38.17 -35.30
C ASP A 536 -23.55 37.26 -35.31
N ASP A 537 -23.11 36.81 -36.49
CA ASP A 537 -22.03 35.84 -36.64
C ASP A 537 -20.68 36.32 -36.06
N GLU A 538 -20.35 37.62 -36.16
CA GLU A 538 -19.10 38.18 -35.61
C GLU A 538 -19.14 38.14 -34.08
N THR A 539 -20.27 38.53 -33.50
CA THR A 539 -20.51 38.44 -32.05
C THR A 539 -20.49 36.99 -31.57
N ILE A 540 -21.05 36.04 -32.33
CA ILE A 540 -21.02 34.61 -32.01
C ILE A 540 -19.59 34.06 -31.96
N GLU A 541 -18.75 34.35 -32.97
CA GLU A 541 -17.33 33.93 -32.94
C GLU A 541 -16.62 34.49 -31.70
N PHE A 542 -16.89 35.75 -31.34
CA PHE A 542 -16.31 36.36 -30.15
C PHE A 542 -16.86 35.76 -28.84
N ILE A 543 -18.13 35.35 -28.79
CA ILE A 543 -18.69 34.58 -27.67
C ILE A 543 -17.96 33.24 -27.54
N TYR A 544 -17.74 32.51 -28.62
CA TYR A 544 -16.95 31.27 -28.58
C TYR A 544 -15.54 31.52 -28.03
N PHE A 545 -14.87 32.60 -28.42
CA PHE A 545 -13.58 33.02 -27.83
C PHE A 545 -13.70 33.26 -26.31
N MET A 546 -14.67 34.06 -25.87
CA MET A 546 -14.86 34.38 -24.46
C MET A 546 -15.15 33.14 -23.63
N ILE A 547 -15.99 32.24 -24.13
CA ILE A 547 -16.37 31.02 -23.43
C ILE A 547 -15.23 29.99 -23.43
N GLY A 548 -14.50 29.84 -24.54
CA GLY A 548 -13.31 28.98 -24.61
C GLY A 548 -12.20 29.38 -23.64
N ARG A 549 -12.12 30.68 -23.32
CA ARG A 549 -11.24 31.23 -22.27
C ARG A 549 -11.63 30.73 -20.87
N LEU A 550 -12.93 30.57 -20.60
CA LEU A 550 -13.44 30.14 -19.30
C LEU A 550 -13.23 28.64 -19.03
N MET A 551 -12.95 27.84 -20.06
CA MET A 551 -12.88 26.38 -19.96
C MET A 551 -11.62 25.86 -19.25
N THR A 552 -10.59 26.70 -19.07
CA THR A 552 -9.36 26.38 -18.36
C THR A 552 -8.98 27.53 -17.43
N LYS A 553 -8.04 27.28 -16.51
CA LYS A 553 -7.34 28.37 -15.81
C LYS A 553 -6.76 29.36 -16.81
N LEU A 554 -6.81 30.64 -16.45
CA LEU A 554 -6.39 31.74 -17.29
C LEU A 554 -4.88 31.70 -17.52
N ASN A 555 -4.48 31.57 -18.78
CA ASN A 555 -3.08 31.66 -19.19
C ASN A 555 -2.78 32.89 -20.07
N ASP A 556 -3.80 33.65 -20.47
CA ASP A 556 -3.69 34.89 -21.21
C ASP A 556 -3.48 36.14 -20.31
N LYS A 557 -3.40 37.29 -20.99
CA LYS A 557 -3.27 38.65 -20.43
C LYS A 557 -4.31 39.60 -21.00
N PHE A 558 -5.51 39.11 -21.33
CA PHE A 558 -6.58 39.96 -21.85
C PHE A 558 -7.29 40.76 -20.74
N ASP A 559 -7.10 40.38 -19.47
CA ASP A 559 -7.50 41.14 -18.28
C ASP A 559 -9.00 41.53 -18.22
N PHE A 560 -9.90 40.57 -18.49
CA PHE A 560 -11.35 40.75 -18.34
C PHE A 560 -12.06 39.52 -17.74
N MET A 561 -13.26 39.74 -17.22
CA MET A 561 -14.25 38.74 -16.81
C MET A 561 -15.44 38.76 -17.77
N VAL A 562 -16.10 37.62 -17.94
CA VAL A 562 -17.26 37.49 -18.83
C VAL A 562 -18.53 37.89 -18.07
N PHE A 563 -19.32 38.78 -18.66
CA PHE A 563 -20.57 39.26 -18.09
C PHE A 563 -21.71 39.06 -19.08
N LEU A 564 -22.66 38.18 -18.74
CA LEU A 564 -23.89 37.98 -19.48
C LEU A 564 -24.96 38.91 -18.91
N PHE A 565 -25.41 39.85 -19.72
CA PHE A 565 -26.40 40.87 -19.35
C PHE A 565 -27.69 40.72 -20.17
N GLY A 566 -28.84 41.03 -19.60
CA GLY A 566 -30.13 41.05 -20.31
C GLY A 566 -31.30 40.68 -19.40
N GLU A 567 -32.53 40.74 -19.90
CA GLU A 567 -33.73 40.46 -19.11
C GLU A 567 -33.98 38.97 -18.83
N GLY A 568 -34.86 38.67 -17.87
CA GLY A 568 -35.31 37.30 -17.60
C GLY A 568 -35.93 36.66 -18.86
N GLY A 569 -35.60 35.39 -19.13
CA GLY A 569 -36.13 34.68 -20.30
C GLY A 569 -35.41 34.94 -21.63
N SER A 570 -34.25 35.61 -21.63
CA SER A 570 -33.42 35.80 -22.84
C SER A 570 -32.44 34.66 -23.15
N GLY A 571 -32.32 33.66 -22.26
CA GLY A 571 -31.46 32.49 -22.49
C GLY A 571 -30.03 32.58 -21.93
N LYS A 572 -29.65 33.65 -21.22
CA LYS A 572 -28.32 33.80 -20.58
C LYS A 572 -27.90 32.60 -19.73
N SER A 573 -28.82 32.10 -18.90
CA SER A 573 -28.57 30.99 -17.99
C SER A 573 -28.25 29.69 -18.74
N LEU A 574 -28.80 29.50 -19.95
CA LEU A 574 -28.46 28.36 -20.81
C LEU A 574 -26.97 28.37 -21.16
N LEU A 575 -26.43 29.49 -21.65
CA LEU A 575 -25.01 29.60 -21.97
C LEU A 575 -24.13 29.33 -20.74
N MET A 576 -24.46 29.93 -19.59
CA MET A 576 -23.73 29.68 -18.35
C MET A 576 -23.80 28.20 -17.91
N ASN A 577 -24.95 27.54 -18.06
CA ASN A 577 -25.13 26.13 -17.73
C ASN A 577 -24.33 25.20 -18.65
N LEU A 578 -24.19 25.55 -19.94
CA LEU A 578 -23.30 24.84 -20.87
C LEU A 578 -21.83 24.98 -20.45
N VAL A 579 -21.39 26.18 -20.03
CA VAL A 579 -20.03 26.35 -19.49
C VAL A 579 -19.83 25.48 -18.26
N LYS A 580 -20.75 25.53 -17.28
CA LYS A 580 -20.69 24.72 -16.06
C LYS A 580 -20.62 23.22 -16.36
N TYR A 581 -21.31 22.75 -17.39
CA TYR A 581 -21.30 21.34 -17.81
C TYR A 581 -19.92 20.84 -18.27
N SER A 582 -19.01 21.76 -18.61
CA SER A 582 -17.60 21.42 -18.93
C SER A 582 -16.77 21.03 -17.71
N PHE A 583 -17.32 21.12 -16.49
CA PHE A 583 -16.63 20.92 -15.21
C PHE A 583 -17.38 19.92 -14.33
N ALA A 584 -16.66 19.27 -13.42
CA ALA A 584 -17.30 18.54 -12.32
C ALA A 584 -17.86 19.52 -11.27
N HIS A 585 -18.90 19.12 -10.53
CA HIS A 585 -19.61 19.99 -9.59
C HIS A 585 -18.69 20.58 -8.50
N ASP A 586 -17.73 19.80 -8.00
CA ASP A 586 -16.76 20.22 -6.99
C ASP A 586 -15.70 21.21 -7.52
N GLN A 587 -15.55 21.33 -8.85
CA GLN A 587 -14.64 22.27 -9.51
C GLN A 587 -15.26 23.65 -9.69
N VAL A 588 -16.58 23.78 -9.62
CA VAL A 588 -17.31 25.05 -9.78
C VAL A 588 -17.41 25.77 -8.43
N GLY A 589 -17.01 27.04 -8.40
CA GLY A 589 -17.33 27.96 -7.32
C GLY A 589 -18.59 28.74 -7.67
N ILE A 590 -19.54 28.83 -6.74
CA ILE A 590 -20.77 29.62 -6.94
C ILE A 590 -20.71 30.84 -6.02
N LEU A 591 -20.68 32.02 -6.62
CA LEU A 591 -20.78 33.30 -5.94
C LEU A 591 -22.25 33.73 -5.89
N SER A 592 -22.82 33.83 -4.69
CA SER A 592 -24.24 34.15 -4.44
C SER A 592 -24.40 35.31 -3.45
N ASN A 593 -25.59 35.92 -3.39
CA ASN A 593 -25.86 37.05 -2.48
C ASN A 593 -25.77 36.69 -0.98
N SER A 594 -25.77 35.41 -0.61
CA SER A 594 -25.65 34.94 0.80
C SER A 594 -24.21 34.80 1.28
N HIS A 595 -23.21 35.21 0.48
CA HIS A 595 -21.80 35.08 0.83
C HIS A 595 -21.40 36.05 1.96
N GLN A 596 -20.61 35.54 2.91
CA GLN A 596 -20.04 36.35 3.99
C GLN A 596 -18.91 37.22 3.44
N GLU A 597 -19.06 38.54 3.56
CA GLU A 597 -18.18 39.59 3.02
C GLU A 597 -16.69 39.40 3.37
N GLN A 598 -16.36 38.70 4.46
CA GLN A 598 -14.98 38.62 4.97
C GLN A 598 -14.27 37.28 4.75
N PHE A 599 -14.93 36.18 4.37
CA PHE A 599 -14.28 34.84 4.30
C PHE A 599 -14.52 34.06 2.99
N GLY A 600 -15.44 34.52 2.13
CA GLY A 600 -15.95 33.72 1.00
C GLY A 600 -14.90 33.32 -0.04
N LEU A 601 -13.91 34.16 -0.33
CA LEU A 601 -12.94 33.88 -1.41
C LEU A 601 -12.03 32.68 -1.11
N SER A 602 -11.84 32.33 0.17
CA SER A 602 -11.03 31.16 0.56
C SER A 602 -11.61 29.84 0.09
N GLU A 603 -12.93 29.76 -0.11
CA GLU A 603 -13.62 28.56 -0.63
C GLU A 603 -13.37 28.35 -2.13
N TYR A 604 -13.00 29.42 -2.85
CA TYR A 604 -12.79 29.38 -4.29
C TYR A 604 -11.34 29.20 -4.69
N ALA A 605 -10.38 29.39 -3.79
CA ALA A 605 -8.94 29.37 -4.10
C ALA A 605 -8.44 28.07 -4.79
N LYS A 606 -9.22 26.99 -4.76
CA LYS A 606 -8.91 25.69 -5.41
C LYS A 606 -9.87 25.31 -6.56
N LYS A 607 -10.84 26.17 -6.88
CA LYS A 607 -11.84 25.93 -7.94
C LYS A 607 -11.24 26.16 -9.32
N GLN A 608 -11.90 25.63 -10.35
CA GLN A 608 -11.48 25.78 -11.75
C GLN A 608 -12.24 26.91 -12.47
N ILE A 609 -13.42 27.28 -11.99
CA ILE A 609 -14.23 28.38 -12.51
C ILE A 609 -15.06 28.98 -11.38
N LEU A 610 -15.28 30.29 -11.43
CA LEU A 610 -16.22 31.01 -10.59
C LEU A 610 -17.44 31.43 -11.41
N CYS A 611 -18.62 31.01 -10.97
CA CYS A 611 -19.89 31.39 -11.58
C CYS A 611 -20.69 32.24 -10.60
N CYS A 612 -21.26 33.32 -11.09
CA CYS A 612 -22.12 34.21 -10.32
C CYS A 612 -23.48 34.28 -11.00
N ASP A 613 -24.55 34.01 -10.27
CA ASP A 613 -25.93 34.05 -10.78
C ASP A 613 -26.78 34.97 -9.91
N ASP A 614 -27.68 35.72 -10.54
CA ASP A 614 -28.67 36.60 -9.88
C ASP A 614 -28.10 37.53 -8.79
N MET A 615 -26.93 38.12 -9.06
CA MET A 615 -26.29 39.01 -8.09
C MET A 615 -26.85 40.43 -8.20
N ASN A 616 -27.64 40.82 -7.20
CA ASN A 616 -28.25 42.16 -7.14
C ASN A 616 -27.26 43.27 -6.76
N ASN A 617 -26.17 42.92 -6.07
CA ASN A 617 -25.16 43.87 -5.58
C ASN A 617 -23.77 43.23 -5.58
N LEU A 618 -23.15 43.19 -6.76
CA LEU A 618 -21.82 42.59 -6.95
C LEU A 618 -20.75 43.29 -6.11
N ALA A 619 -20.82 44.62 -5.98
CA ALA A 619 -19.82 45.39 -5.23
C ALA A 619 -19.82 45.09 -3.72
N LYS A 620 -20.95 44.64 -3.17
CA LYS A 620 -21.04 44.20 -1.77
C LYS A 620 -20.38 42.84 -1.56
N THR A 621 -20.65 41.89 -2.47
CA THR A 621 -20.15 40.51 -2.35
C THR A 621 -18.67 40.41 -2.71
N LEU A 622 -18.22 41.19 -3.68
CA LEU A 622 -16.84 41.20 -4.15
C LEU A 622 -16.27 42.63 -4.08
N PRO A 623 -15.46 42.95 -3.06
CA PRO A 623 -14.85 44.27 -2.91
C PRO A 623 -14.08 44.69 -4.16
N LYS A 624 -14.08 46.00 -4.46
CA LYS A 624 -13.43 46.55 -5.67
C LYS A 624 -11.97 46.13 -5.82
N ALA A 625 -11.20 46.11 -4.72
CA ALA A 625 -9.78 45.74 -4.74
C ALA A 625 -9.57 44.27 -5.16
N ASP A 626 -10.38 43.36 -4.62
CA ASP A 626 -10.33 41.95 -4.99
C ASP A 626 -10.82 41.74 -6.41
N PHE A 627 -11.91 42.39 -6.82
CA PHE A 627 -12.41 42.34 -8.20
C PHE A 627 -11.33 42.74 -9.22
N LEU A 628 -10.66 43.87 -8.99
CA LEU A 628 -9.60 44.36 -9.87
C LEU A 628 -8.43 43.36 -9.91
N SER A 629 -8.01 42.85 -8.75
CA SER A 629 -6.93 41.88 -8.65
C SER A 629 -7.29 40.56 -9.36
N MET A 630 -8.50 40.05 -9.18
CA MET A 630 -9.00 38.85 -9.88
C MET A 630 -9.03 39.06 -11.40
N GLY A 631 -9.49 40.23 -11.86
CA GLY A 631 -9.59 40.54 -13.28
C GLY A 631 -8.23 40.66 -13.98
N THR A 632 -7.16 41.00 -13.26
CA THR A 632 -5.81 41.20 -13.79
C THR A 632 -4.82 40.13 -13.35
N ARG A 633 -5.28 38.97 -12.85
CA ARG A 633 -4.40 37.90 -12.35
C ARG A 633 -3.42 38.36 -11.24
N GLY A 634 -3.88 39.29 -10.42
CA GLY A 634 -3.16 39.83 -9.26
C GLY A 634 -3.24 38.92 -8.04
N SER A 635 -2.57 39.34 -6.97
CA SER A 635 -2.60 38.61 -5.70
C SER A 635 -3.83 38.96 -4.87
N VAL A 636 -4.49 37.95 -4.34
CA VAL A 636 -5.68 38.06 -3.48
C VAL A 636 -5.42 37.36 -2.16
N GLN A 637 -5.75 38.01 -1.05
CA GLN A 637 -5.67 37.42 0.28
C GLN A 637 -7.00 36.79 0.63
N CYS A 638 -7.01 35.48 0.87
CA CYS A 638 -8.21 34.72 1.16
C CYS A 638 -8.24 34.31 2.65
N PRO A 639 -8.77 35.17 3.55
CA PRO A 639 -8.89 34.86 4.97
C PRO A 639 -9.75 33.61 5.23
N VAL A 640 -9.30 32.74 6.15
CA VAL A 640 -10.02 31.54 6.58
C VAL A 640 -10.49 31.70 8.01
N LYS A 641 -11.77 31.45 8.28
CA LYS A 641 -12.37 31.63 9.61
C LYS A 641 -11.62 30.80 10.67
N GLY A 642 -11.13 31.46 11.72
CA GLY A 642 -10.40 30.83 12.83
C GLY A 642 -9.00 30.30 12.46
N LYS A 643 -8.50 30.58 11.24
CA LYS A 643 -7.17 30.19 10.75
C LYS A 643 -6.47 31.40 10.12
N GLY A 644 -5.25 31.21 9.61
CA GLY A 644 -4.54 32.23 8.82
C GLY A 644 -5.20 32.47 7.45
N SER A 645 -4.75 33.52 6.76
CA SER A 645 -5.13 33.78 5.36
C SER A 645 -4.39 32.83 4.41
N ILE A 646 -5.08 32.41 3.34
CA ILE A 646 -4.47 31.72 2.20
C ILE A 646 -4.06 32.81 1.18
N PRO A 647 -2.75 33.06 0.96
CA PRO A 647 -2.32 33.97 -0.10
C PRO A 647 -2.45 33.28 -1.46
N VAL A 648 -3.25 33.85 -2.36
CA VAL A 648 -3.27 33.49 -3.78
C VAL A 648 -2.44 34.54 -4.52
N HIS A 649 -1.30 34.13 -5.08
CA HIS A 649 -0.36 35.08 -5.71
C HIS A 649 -0.73 35.44 -7.16
N ASP A 650 -1.39 34.52 -7.86
CA ASP A 650 -1.88 34.67 -9.23
C ASP A 650 -3.31 34.13 -9.26
N TRP A 651 -4.30 35.03 -9.29
CA TRP A 651 -5.70 34.64 -9.42
C TRP A 651 -6.01 34.27 -10.87
N ASP A 652 -5.78 33.00 -11.22
CA ASP A 652 -5.96 32.44 -12.56
C ASP A 652 -7.36 31.82 -12.78
N ILE A 653 -8.29 32.01 -11.85
CA ILE A 653 -9.61 31.37 -11.91
C ILE A 653 -10.54 32.20 -12.80
N PRO A 654 -10.99 31.68 -13.96
CA PRO A 654 -11.93 32.37 -14.83
C PRO A 654 -13.26 32.64 -14.10
N THR A 655 -13.84 33.81 -14.37
CA THR A 655 -15.10 34.23 -13.75
C THR A 655 -16.14 34.58 -14.82
N ILE A 656 -17.33 34.00 -14.68
CA ILE A 656 -18.52 34.32 -15.46
C ILE A 656 -19.62 34.82 -14.54
N ILE A 657 -20.25 35.93 -14.92
CA ILE A 657 -21.33 36.55 -14.18
C ILE A 657 -22.56 36.62 -15.07
N ASN A 658 -23.68 36.12 -14.57
CA ASN A 658 -24.99 36.21 -15.18
C ASN A 658 -25.86 37.15 -14.32
N SER A 659 -26.41 38.21 -14.92
CA SER A 659 -27.21 39.17 -14.19
C SER A 659 -28.18 39.95 -15.09
N ASN A 660 -29.32 40.32 -14.53
CA ASN A 660 -30.26 41.26 -15.16
C ASN A 660 -29.96 42.73 -14.77
N LYS A 661 -28.97 42.97 -13.90
CA LYS A 661 -28.57 44.30 -13.41
C LYS A 661 -27.11 44.55 -13.69
N LEU A 662 -26.78 45.77 -14.09
CA LEU A 662 -25.40 46.19 -14.29
C LEU A 662 -24.62 46.22 -12.95
N PRO A 663 -23.30 45.96 -12.97
CA PRO A 663 -22.44 46.08 -11.79
C PRO A 663 -22.53 47.46 -11.14
N ASN A 664 -22.61 47.50 -9.82
CA ASN A 664 -22.86 48.72 -9.03
C ASN A 664 -21.59 49.27 -8.34
N TYR A 665 -20.44 49.17 -9.00
CA TYR A 665 -19.18 49.74 -8.52
C TYR A 665 -19.10 51.25 -8.81
N LYS A 666 -18.47 52.01 -7.91
CA LYS A 666 -18.03 53.39 -8.21
C LYS A 666 -16.75 53.35 -9.04
N ASP A 667 -16.81 53.85 -10.28
CA ASP A 667 -15.70 53.75 -11.23
C ASP A 667 -15.40 55.05 -11.99
N GLU A 668 -14.79 56.01 -11.28
CA GLU A 668 -14.43 57.32 -11.85
C GLU A 668 -13.36 57.20 -12.96
N SER A 669 -12.43 56.24 -12.83
CA SER A 669 -11.28 56.08 -13.72
C SER A 669 -11.45 54.99 -14.79
N GLY A 670 -12.61 54.31 -14.83
CA GLY A 670 -12.89 53.24 -15.79
C GLY A 670 -12.08 51.95 -15.52
N GLU A 671 -11.55 51.77 -14.32
CA GLU A 671 -10.75 50.58 -13.96
C GLU A 671 -11.62 49.34 -13.89
N VAL A 672 -12.83 49.43 -13.36
CA VAL A 672 -13.75 48.29 -13.24
C VAL A 672 -14.34 47.95 -14.59
N VAL A 673 -14.84 48.95 -15.31
CA VAL A 673 -15.52 48.77 -16.60
C VAL A 673 -14.63 48.10 -17.65
N ARG A 674 -13.32 48.36 -17.62
CA ARG A 674 -12.34 47.70 -18.53
C ARG A 674 -12.14 46.20 -18.24
N ARG A 675 -12.57 45.69 -17.08
CA ARG A 675 -12.46 44.27 -16.71
C ARG A 675 -13.77 43.51 -16.92
N PHE A 676 -14.78 44.14 -17.53
CA PHE A 676 -15.98 43.46 -18.00
C PHE A 676 -15.95 43.33 -19.51
N MET A 677 -16.21 42.12 -19.99
CA MET A 677 -16.61 41.88 -21.37
C MET A 677 -18.07 41.47 -21.39
N VAL A 678 -18.93 42.37 -21.88
CA VAL A 678 -20.39 42.28 -21.74
C VAL A 678 -21.02 41.70 -22.99
N ALA A 679 -21.57 40.49 -22.88
CA ALA A 679 -22.47 39.91 -23.88
C ALA A 679 -23.92 40.33 -23.54
N ASN A 680 -24.51 41.18 -24.38
CA ASN A 680 -25.86 41.71 -24.16
C ASN A 680 -26.93 40.85 -24.85
N PHE A 681 -27.75 40.16 -24.07
CA PHE A 681 -28.88 39.35 -24.52
C PHE A 681 -30.14 40.21 -24.58
N GLU A 682 -30.31 40.91 -25.70
CA GLU A 682 -31.36 41.92 -25.89
C GLU A 682 -32.75 41.32 -26.18
N LYS A 683 -32.81 40.10 -26.71
CA LYS A 683 -34.07 39.51 -27.16
C LYS A 683 -34.64 38.57 -26.10
N ILE A 684 -35.89 38.81 -25.71
CA ILE A 684 -36.64 37.89 -24.85
C ILE A 684 -37.24 36.79 -25.71
N ILE A 685 -37.12 35.53 -25.28
CA ILE A 685 -37.68 34.39 -26.00
C ILE A 685 -39.21 34.38 -25.78
N PRO A 686 -40.02 34.47 -26.86
CA PRO A 686 -41.49 34.40 -26.77
C PRO A 686 -41.95 33.10 -26.14
N GLU A 687 -43.00 33.14 -25.31
CA GLU A 687 -43.44 31.97 -24.52
C GLU A 687 -43.77 30.75 -25.38
N GLU A 688 -44.41 30.98 -26.52
CA GLU A 688 -44.77 29.97 -27.52
C GLU A 688 -43.57 29.31 -28.19
N SER A 689 -42.41 29.97 -28.17
CA SER A 689 -41.14 29.48 -28.76
C SER A 689 -40.18 28.92 -27.71
N ARG A 690 -40.56 28.92 -26.42
CA ARG A 690 -39.70 28.41 -25.34
C ARG A 690 -39.65 26.88 -25.38
N ASN A 691 -38.51 26.34 -25.77
CA ASN A 691 -38.20 24.93 -25.55
C ASN A 691 -37.57 24.77 -24.15
N THR A 692 -38.30 24.16 -23.21
CA THR A 692 -37.84 23.90 -21.85
C THR A 692 -36.80 22.78 -21.77
N ASN A 693 -36.66 21.96 -22.81
CA ASN A 693 -35.72 20.86 -22.90
C ASN A 693 -34.45 21.21 -23.70
N LEU A 694 -34.34 22.44 -24.21
CA LEU A 694 -33.25 22.91 -25.06
C LEU A 694 -31.86 22.66 -24.45
N GLU A 695 -31.74 22.85 -23.13
CA GLU A 695 -30.49 22.59 -22.40
C GLU A 695 -30.04 21.13 -22.53
N ASN A 696 -30.96 20.18 -22.36
CA ASN A 696 -30.65 18.75 -22.44
C ASN A 696 -30.38 18.33 -23.87
N GLU A 697 -31.11 18.87 -24.85
CA GLU A 697 -30.88 18.60 -26.28
C GLU A 697 -29.45 18.99 -26.67
N ILE A 698 -29.02 20.21 -26.34
CA ILE A 698 -27.64 20.64 -26.62
C ILE A 698 -26.63 19.77 -25.86
N LYS A 699 -26.86 19.50 -24.56
CA LYS A 699 -25.94 18.69 -23.73
C LYS A 699 -25.74 17.27 -24.28
N THR A 700 -26.80 16.67 -24.82
CA THR A 700 -26.78 15.26 -25.27
C THR A 700 -26.35 15.10 -26.72
N GLN A 701 -26.65 16.08 -27.59
CA GLN A 701 -26.44 15.94 -29.04
C GLN A 701 -25.32 16.83 -29.59
N GLU A 702 -25.09 18.01 -29.01
CA GLU A 702 -24.27 19.05 -29.66
C GLU A 702 -23.15 19.61 -28.75
N PHE A 703 -23.02 19.09 -27.52
CA PHE A 703 -22.08 19.63 -26.55
C PHE A 703 -20.62 19.48 -26.98
N GLY A 704 -20.27 18.38 -27.65
CA GLY A 704 -18.94 18.19 -28.22
C GLY A 704 -18.58 19.30 -29.21
N VAL A 705 -19.52 19.67 -30.08
CA VAL A 705 -19.36 20.76 -31.05
C VAL A 705 -19.23 22.11 -30.35
N PHE A 706 -20.09 22.39 -29.37
CA PHE A 706 -20.00 23.59 -28.53
C PHE A 706 -18.62 23.72 -27.87
N LEU A 707 -18.16 22.64 -27.23
CA LEU A 707 -16.86 22.56 -26.57
C LEU A 707 -15.72 22.83 -27.56
N HIS A 708 -15.77 22.20 -28.73
CA HIS A 708 -14.74 22.35 -29.77
C HIS A 708 -14.70 23.76 -30.32
N ARG A 709 -15.84 24.32 -30.75
CA ARG A 709 -15.94 25.68 -31.28
C ARG A 709 -15.44 26.71 -30.29
N CYS A 710 -15.85 26.62 -29.03
CA CYS A 710 -15.36 27.50 -27.98
C CYS A 710 -13.84 27.43 -27.86
N ARG A 711 -13.31 26.21 -27.65
CA ARG A 711 -11.91 26.06 -27.29
C ARG A 711 -10.96 26.32 -28.45
N SER A 712 -11.26 25.80 -29.64
CA SER A 712 -10.48 26.05 -30.86
C SER A 712 -10.45 27.55 -31.20
N THR A 713 -11.58 28.26 -31.07
CA THR A 713 -11.66 29.70 -31.30
C THR A 713 -10.81 30.47 -30.29
N TYR A 714 -10.85 30.10 -29.01
CA TYR A 714 -9.99 30.71 -28.01
C TYR A 714 -8.49 30.57 -28.35
N LEU A 715 -8.04 29.36 -28.69
CA LEU A 715 -6.64 29.11 -29.05
C LEU A 715 -6.24 29.88 -30.33
N LYS A 716 -7.11 29.91 -31.34
CA LYS A 716 -6.95 30.70 -32.56
C LYS A 716 -6.74 32.18 -32.24
N PHE A 717 -7.56 32.75 -31.36
CA PHE A 717 -7.47 34.16 -30.96
C PHE A 717 -6.21 34.45 -30.13
N CYS A 718 -5.86 33.58 -29.18
CA CYS A 718 -4.61 33.69 -28.41
C CYS A 718 -3.38 33.71 -29.32
N SER A 719 -3.36 32.88 -30.37
CA SER A 719 -2.29 32.86 -31.36
C SER A 719 -2.29 34.12 -32.22
N LYS A 720 -3.44 34.48 -32.81
CA LYS A 720 -3.60 35.59 -33.76
C LYS A 720 -3.38 36.97 -33.14
N TYR A 721 -3.81 37.17 -31.89
CA TYR A 721 -3.79 38.46 -31.19
C TYR A 721 -2.81 38.46 -30.01
N LYS A 722 -1.78 37.63 -30.08
CA LYS A 722 -0.69 37.60 -29.09
C LYS A 722 -0.14 39.01 -28.84
N ASN A 723 -0.01 39.39 -27.57
CA ASN A 723 0.46 40.71 -27.11
C ASN A 723 -0.44 41.90 -27.48
N LYS A 724 -1.68 41.68 -27.92
CA LYS A 724 -2.65 42.75 -28.15
C LYS A 724 -3.71 42.76 -27.05
N GLY A 725 -4.19 43.95 -26.70
CA GLY A 725 -5.34 44.11 -25.81
C GLY A 725 -6.63 43.65 -26.50
N VAL A 726 -7.59 43.15 -25.72
CA VAL A 726 -8.86 42.61 -26.23
C VAL A 726 -9.67 43.65 -27.01
N GLU A 727 -9.54 44.92 -26.62
CA GLU A 727 -10.19 46.07 -27.27
C GLU A 727 -9.74 46.30 -28.71
N THR A 728 -8.64 45.69 -29.15
CA THR A 728 -8.13 45.84 -30.52
C THR A 728 -8.77 44.90 -31.52
N PHE A 729 -9.53 43.90 -31.05
CA PHE A 729 -10.13 42.88 -31.90
C PHE A 729 -11.53 42.43 -31.46
N CYS A 730 -12.05 42.91 -30.33
CA CYS A 730 -13.44 42.66 -29.98
C CYS A 730 -14.38 43.37 -30.98
N PRO A 731 -15.54 42.77 -31.30
CA PRO A 731 -16.55 43.42 -32.13
C PRO A 731 -16.98 44.78 -31.54
N VAL A 732 -17.42 45.69 -32.41
CA VAL A 732 -17.79 47.06 -32.01
C VAL A 732 -18.91 47.06 -30.96
N SER A 733 -19.85 46.11 -31.04
CA SER A 733 -20.93 45.93 -30.07
C SER A 733 -20.42 45.78 -28.62
N PHE A 734 -19.27 45.14 -28.40
CA PHE A 734 -18.68 45.01 -27.07
C PHE A 734 -18.06 46.32 -26.56
N ILE A 735 -17.50 47.14 -27.47
CA ILE A 735 -16.99 48.47 -27.14
C ILE A 735 -18.14 49.38 -26.74
N ASP A 736 -19.25 49.32 -27.47
CA ASP A 736 -20.46 50.08 -27.19
C ASP A 736 -21.08 49.67 -25.85
N ASN A 737 -21.22 48.36 -25.59
CA ASN A 737 -21.68 47.84 -24.31
C ASN A 737 -20.81 48.32 -23.14
N ARG A 738 -19.49 48.37 -23.33
CA ARG A 738 -18.55 48.90 -22.34
C ARG A 738 -18.77 50.40 -22.08
N ASN A 739 -19.03 51.18 -23.13
CA ASN A 739 -19.32 52.62 -23.00
C ASN A 739 -20.65 52.85 -22.26
N LEU A 740 -21.69 52.07 -22.57
CA LEU A 740 -22.97 52.09 -21.85
C LEU A 740 -22.78 51.78 -20.36
N LEU A 741 -22.00 50.74 -20.04
CA LEU A 741 -21.66 50.41 -18.66
C LEU A 741 -20.89 51.55 -17.97
N ARG A 742 -20.01 52.25 -18.69
CA ARG A 742 -19.28 53.41 -18.17
C ARG A 742 -20.21 54.57 -17.86
N MET A 743 -21.19 54.85 -18.72
CA MET A 743 -22.19 55.89 -18.46
C MET A 743 -23.01 55.55 -17.20
N ALA A 744 -23.40 54.29 -17.02
CA ALA A 744 -24.16 53.85 -15.84
C ALA A 744 -23.37 53.91 -14.52
N THR A 745 -22.03 53.85 -14.57
CA THR A 745 -21.16 53.78 -13.39
C THR A 745 -20.42 55.10 -13.08
N ASN A 746 -20.48 56.07 -13.99
CA ASN A 746 -19.78 57.36 -13.89
C ASN A 746 -20.65 58.53 -14.36
N ASN A 747 -21.29 59.21 -13.41
CA ASN A 747 -22.19 60.35 -13.66
C ASN A 747 -21.52 61.49 -14.45
N THR A 748 -20.22 61.74 -14.24
CA THR A 748 -19.48 62.79 -14.95
C THR A 748 -19.29 62.41 -16.42
N TYR A 749 -18.95 61.15 -16.69
CA TYR A 749 -18.82 60.65 -18.05
C TYR A 749 -20.15 60.64 -18.79
N GLN A 750 -21.24 60.26 -18.11
CA GLN A 750 -22.60 60.35 -18.64
C GLN A 750 -22.93 61.78 -19.08
N PHE A 751 -22.73 62.77 -18.19
CA PHE A 751 -23.01 64.18 -18.50
C PHE A 751 -22.19 64.73 -19.69
N ILE A 752 -20.94 64.27 -19.86
CA ILE A 752 -20.09 64.67 -20.99
C ILE A 752 -20.55 64.01 -22.30
N SER A 753 -21.00 62.76 -22.24
CA SER A 753 -21.35 61.95 -23.43
C SER A 753 -22.76 62.23 -23.97
N GLU A 754 -23.64 62.81 -23.15
CA GLU A 754 -25.00 63.22 -23.55
C GLU A 754 -25.04 64.62 -24.22
N LYS A 755 -23.90 65.30 -24.34
CA LYS A 755 -23.73 66.54 -25.12
C LYS A 755 -23.09 66.26 -26.46
#